data_AF-A0A1E5VNG2-F1
#
_entry.id   AF-A0A1E5VNG2-F1
#
_cell.length_a   1.000
_cell.length_b   1.000
_cell.length_c   1.000
_cell.angle_alpha   90.00
_cell.angle_beta   90.00
_cell.angle_gamma   90.00
#
_symmetry.space_group_name_H-M   'P 1'
#
loop_
_entity.id
_entity.type
_entity.pdbx_description
1 polymer ?
#
loop_
_entity_poly.entity_id
_entity_poly.type
_entity_poly.pdbx_seq_one_letter_code
_entity_poly.pdbx_strand_id
1 'polypeptide(L)'
;MGCNRNGELMMYSVTKEKGSSVPTNCQRCSKHVDELKEMRPPPRLQGSIYTQLLRFHYSRDLSGMAAVQAADRGSREDIVIVDLESEVDVPPATMMQRQDSLYMAATRAAGANHHGQVQYIALIKKLVDSWAKTLRLAFQCVGILYGDIGTSPLFVYSSTFRDGVGHPDDLLGALSLIIYSFLLFTVIKYVYIALRANDDGDGGTFALYTLISRHAKVSLIPNQQAEDELVSKYNRGKPPATLWRAQWMKELLETNKTVKISLFLLTMLATAMVISDAILTPAISVLSAVGGLKEKAPYLTTGMRENSKVILDSLPYEIVWITVGILVALFAIQRFGTDKVGYLFAPVILLWLLLIGGVGVYNLIKYDTGALRAFNLKYIIDYFRRNKKKGWVSLGGILLCFTGTEALFSDLGYFSIKSIQLSFGFGLVPSVLLAYIGQAAYLRVHPEDVANTFYRSTPIPLFWPTFILALAASIIGSQAMISCAFATISHSQTLGCFPRVKILHTSRQYSGQLYIPEVNYLLCLGACLVTICFKTTVIIGEAHGICVVLVMIITTVLLTIVMLLIWKISIWWILAFFIVFMSSELIYLSAILYRFEHGAYVPVTMSAVLMVVMIVWHYVHVKKYNFELEHSVPRDKVKELLGRRDIQRVPGIGLFYTELVQGIPPVFPHLIEKIPSIHSVLIFVSMKHLPIPCVDMSERFLFRQVDREDYKVFQCVARYGYRDPFEEAKDFVDKLVEYLQYYIRDVNLYGMGCEPMLIQSSSYRSSHAESFGSLDKPSVKAVYAEEMLTPAESFSEHTRQASGKNKLFTQFQGEKMNMVDMMKIQQEQQSILEEMNKGVVYIFGESEVVARPHSSLLKKVIVNYVYSFLRKNSRNGEKTMAIPRRQVLKVGISYEI
;
A
#
# COMPACT_ATOMS: atom_id res chain seq x y z
N MET A 1 -61.86 -7.71 12.89
CA MET A 1 -61.91 -7.36 11.45
C MET A 1 -60.48 -7.21 10.96
N GLY A 2 -60.03 -7.76 9.84
CA GLY A 2 -60.68 -8.69 8.90
C GLY A 2 -59.70 -9.79 8.44
N CYS A 3 -60.18 -10.80 7.72
CA CYS A 3 -59.37 -11.97 7.37
C CYS A 3 -59.72 -12.53 5.98
N ASN A 4 -58.68 -12.61 5.12
CA ASN A 4 -58.31 -13.69 4.19
C ASN A 4 -59.35 -14.32 3.21
N ARG A 5 -58.91 -14.54 1.95
CA ARG A 5 -59.20 -15.77 1.19
C ARG A 5 -58.17 -16.03 0.08
N ASN A 6 -57.87 -17.32 -0.10
CA ASN A 6 -57.06 -17.97 -1.16
C ASN A 6 -55.53 -17.80 -1.03
N GLY A 7 -54.74 -18.82 -0.69
CA GLY A 7 -55.08 -20.20 -0.29
C GLY A 7 -53.82 -21.08 -0.25
N GLU A 8 -53.49 -21.63 0.92
CA GLU A 8 -52.35 -22.55 1.10
C GLU A 8 -52.73 -24.02 0.88
N LEU A 9 -51.74 -24.85 0.55
CA LEU A 9 -51.80 -26.30 0.71
C LEU A 9 -50.43 -26.82 1.17
N MET A 10 -50.39 -27.28 2.41
CA MET A 10 -49.25 -27.93 3.08
C MET A 10 -49.57 -29.43 3.24
N MET A 11 -48.55 -30.29 3.15
CA MET A 11 -48.67 -31.72 3.49
C MET A 11 -47.52 -32.17 4.40
N TYR A 12 -47.90 -32.91 5.44
CA TYR A 12 -47.17 -33.19 6.68
C TYR A 12 -46.08 -34.28 6.59
N SER A 13 -45.10 -34.20 7.52
CA SER A 13 -44.76 -35.27 8.50
C SER A 13 -43.67 -34.75 9.47
N VAL A 14 -43.87 -34.45 10.78
CA VAL A 14 -44.37 -35.28 11.92
C VAL A 14 -43.33 -36.38 12.25
N THR A 15 -42.74 -36.56 13.45
CA THR A 15 -43.17 -36.48 14.89
C THR A 15 -41.89 -36.50 15.79
N LYS A 16 -41.80 -36.20 17.10
CA LYS A 16 -42.66 -35.57 18.15
C LYS A 16 -41.78 -35.20 19.39
N GLU A 17 -42.24 -34.23 20.19
CA GLU A 17 -42.34 -34.18 21.69
C GLU A 17 -41.52 -35.15 22.58
N LYS A 18 -41.05 -34.84 23.81
CA LYS A 18 -41.25 -33.81 24.88
C LYS A 18 -39.94 -33.80 25.74
N GLY A 19 -39.64 -32.91 26.69
CA GLY A 19 -40.36 -31.84 27.36
C GLY A 19 -40.09 -31.84 28.88
N SER A 20 -39.41 -30.79 29.38
CA SER A 20 -39.32 -30.35 30.79
C SER A 20 -38.47 -31.10 31.85
N SER A 21 -37.90 -30.28 32.75
CA SER A 21 -37.53 -30.49 34.17
C SER A 21 -36.06 -30.80 34.58
N VAL A 22 -35.64 -30.00 35.56
CA VAL A 22 -34.41 -30.01 36.41
C VAL A 22 -34.81 -30.77 37.71
N PRO A 23 -33.99 -31.59 38.42
CA PRO A 23 -32.73 -31.13 39.05
C PRO A 23 -31.59 -32.15 39.41
N THR A 24 -30.46 -31.60 39.88
CA THR A 24 -29.52 -32.09 40.93
C THR A 24 -28.88 -33.50 40.94
N ASN A 25 -27.53 -33.49 40.92
CA ASN A 25 -26.54 -34.19 41.79
C ASN A 25 -26.43 -35.74 41.92
N CYS A 26 -25.25 -36.13 42.43
CA CYS A 26 -24.76 -37.45 42.87
C CYS A 26 -24.38 -38.45 41.75
N GLN A 27 -23.15 -38.97 41.57
CA GLN A 27 -21.99 -39.27 42.45
C GLN A 27 -22.00 -40.66 43.14
N ARG A 28 -21.69 -41.73 42.38
CA ARG A 28 -20.91 -42.93 42.80
C ARG A 28 -20.63 -43.80 41.56
N CYS A 29 -19.41 -44.18 41.17
CA CYS A 29 -18.28 -44.84 41.84
C CYS A 29 -18.31 -46.39 41.75
N SER A 30 -17.38 -46.90 40.94
CA SER A 30 -16.55 -48.10 41.17
C SER A 30 -17.00 -49.50 40.75
N LYS A 31 -16.01 -50.20 40.17
CA LYS A 31 -15.80 -51.66 40.07
C LYS A 31 -16.72 -52.49 39.16
N HIS A 32 -16.14 -52.91 38.03
CA HIS A 32 -15.84 -54.34 37.92
C HIS A 32 -14.36 -54.59 37.59
N VAL A 33 -13.85 -55.59 38.29
CA VAL A 33 -12.56 -56.29 38.29
C VAL A 33 -12.98 -57.74 37.90
N ASP A 34 -12.29 -58.59 37.14
CA ASP A 34 -10.85 -58.72 36.82
C ASP A 34 -10.63 -59.58 35.53
N GLU A 35 -9.36 -59.93 35.26
CA GLU A 35 -8.85 -61.14 34.55
C GLU A 35 -8.91 -61.28 33.00
N LEU A 36 -7.75 -60.99 32.37
CA LEU A 36 -6.81 -61.94 31.74
C LEU A 36 -5.67 -61.11 31.09
N LYS A 37 -4.43 -61.03 31.62
CA LYS A 37 -3.32 -62.02 31.49
C LYS A 37 -3.24 -62.66 30.09
N GLU A 38 -2.10 -62.69 29.38
CA GLU A 38 -0.71 -62.66 29.87
C GLU A 38 0.32 -62.35 28.75
N MET A 39 1.32 -61.49 29.05
CA MET A 39 2.76 -61.71 28.75
C MET A 39 3.60 -60.59 29.39
N ARG A 40 4.78 -60.92 29.95
CA ARG A 40 5.59 -60.04 30.82
C ARG A 40 7.11 -60.41 30.74
N PRO A 41 8.00 -59.77 31.54
CA PRO A 41 9.02 -58.71 31.25
C PRO A 41 10.41 -59.35 30.86
N PRO A 42 11.64 -58.74 30.96
CA PRO A 42 12.08 -57.48 31.58
C PRO A 42 12.91 -56.47 30.73
N PRO A 43 14.21 -56.11 30.97
CA PRO A 43 14.48 -54.73 31.37
C PRO A 43 15.53 -53.93 30.56
N ARG A 44 15.64 -52.64 30.94
CA ARG A 44 16.63 -51.60 30.58
C ARG A 44 18.05 -52.10 30.25
N LEU A 45 18.69 -51.53 29.20
CA LEU A 45 19.92 -50.74 29.33
C LEU A 45 20.24 -49.91 28.05
N GLN A 46 20.87 -48.74 28.25
CA GLN A 46 21.75 -47.95 27.35
C GLN A 46 21.48 -47.80 25.82
N GLY A 47 21.58 -46.56 25.31
CA GLY A 47 21.75 -46.33 23.86
C GLY A 47 21.56 -44.87 23.41
N SER A 48 22.66 -44.15 23.25
CA SER A 48 22.78 -42.81 22.63
C SER A 48 22.05 -42.68 21.28
N ILE A 49 21.49 -41.48 20.97
CA ILE A 49 21.57 -40.79 19.64
C ILE A 49 20.80 -39.45 19.61
N TYR A 50 19.75 -39.24 20.41
CA TYR A 50 18.86 -38.07 20.27
C TYR A 50 19.33 -36.74 20.92
N THR A 51 20.47 -36.71 21.61
CA THR A 51 20.93 -35.53 22.39
C THR A 51 22.26 -34.94 21.89
N GLN A 52 22.55 -35.01 20.58
CA GLN A 52 23.73 -34.34 19.99
C GLN A 52 23.46 -33.40 18.80
N LEU A 53 22.24 -33.37 18.24
CA LEU A 53 21.92 -32.51 17.09
C LEU A 53 21.44 -31.09 17.45
N LEU A 54 21.15 -30.81 18.73
CA LEU A 54 20.69 -29.49 19.21
C LEU A 54 21.79 -28.61 19.83
N ARG A 55 23.08 -29.04 19.79
CA ARG A 55 24.19 -28.29 20.41
C ARG A 55 25.19 -27.69 19.41
N PHE A 56 24.92 -27.77 18.09
CA PHE A 56 25.85 -27.33 17.05
C PHE A 56 25.56 -25.95 16.43
N HIS A 57 24.55 -25.23 16.92
CA HIS A 57 24.13 -23.93 16.36
C HIS A 57 24.29 -22.71 17.29
N TYR A 58 25.01 -22.86 18.43
CA TYR A 58 25.18 -21.78 19.41
C TYR A 58 26.63 -21.56 19.89
N SER A 59 27.62 -22.05 19.14
CA SER A 59 29.04 -21.84 19.45
C SER A 59 29.85 -21.58 18.17
N ARG A 60 29.56 -20.45 17.50
CA ARG A 60 30.36 -19.97 16.36
C ARG A 60 30.23 -18.47 16.09
N ASP A 61 30.36 -17.64 17.13
CA ASP A 61 30.49 -16.17 16.99
C ASP A 61 31.36 -15.52 18.10
N LEU A 62 32.22 -16.30 18.78
CA LEU A 62 33.14 -15.80 19.81
C LEU A 62 34.61 -16.18 19.53
N SER A 63 35.02 -16.13 18.27
CA SER A 63 36.39 -16.47 17.83
C SER A 63 36.81 -15.58 16.67
N GLY A 64 36.86 -14.26 16.93
CA GLY A 64 37.09 -13.25 15.90
C GLY A 64 37.73 -11.94 16.40
N MET A 65 38.40 -11.94 17.56
CA MET A 65 39.16 -10.79 18.07
C MET A 65 40.29 -11.25 19.01
N ALA A 66 41.39 -11.70 18.42
CA ALA A 66 42.64 -12.02 19.13
C ALA A 66 43.85 -11.82 18.20
N ALA A 67 44.25 -10.56 18.01
CA ALA A 67 45.56 -10.15 17.51
C ALA A 67 45.78 -8.66 17.81
N VAL A 68 47.03 -8.25 18.07
CA VAL A 68 47.46 -6.87 18.45
C VAL A 68 46.95 -6.48 19.85
N GLN A 69 47.69 -6.70 20.93
CA GLN A 69 48.92 -5.94 21.25
C GLN A 69 49.80 -6.70 22.25
N ALA A 70 51.12 -6.49 22.17
CA ALA A 70 52.11 -6.99 23.13
C ALA A 70 52.97 -5.83 23.65
N ALA A 71 53.39 -5.94 24.92
CA ALA A 71 54.31 -5.06 25.65
C ALA A 71 53.86 -3.60 25.88
N ASP A 72 53.64 -3.19 27.14
CA ASP A 72 54.77 -2.78 28.00
C ASP A 72 54.41 -2.95 29.50
N ARG A 73 55.36 -2.64 30.39
CA ARG A 73 55.45 -2.99 31.81
C ARG A 73 54.78 -1.97 32.75
N GLY A 74 54.50 -2.44 33.98
CA GLY A 74 54.99 -1.71 35.17
C GLY A 74 53.94 -1.12 36.12
N SER A 75 53.58 -1.93 37.14
CA SER A 75 53.30 -1.55 38.53
C SER A 75 53.08 -0.06 38.89
N ARG A 76 51.89 0.28 39.40
CA ARG A 76 51.77 0.93 40.73
C ARG A 76 50.35 1.01 41.33
N GLU A 77 50.32 0.70 42.62
CA GLU A 77 49.48 1.25 43.71
C GLU A 77 47.94 1.10 43.69
N ASP A 78 47.48 0.33 44.68
CA ASP A 78 46.08 0.15 45.07
C ASP A 78 45.46 1.42 45.68
N ILE A 79 44.21 1.71 45.30
CA ILE A 79 43.27 2.45 46.17
C ILE A 79 41.97 1.66 46.21
N VAL A 80 41.71 1.03 47.37
CA VAL A 80 40.46 0.32 47.65
C VAL A 80 39.44 1.32 48.19
N ILE A 81 38.35 1.52 47.45
CA ILE A 81 37.11 2.12 47.96
C ILE A 81 36.02 1.04 47.83
N VAL A 82 35.46 0.62 48.96
CA VAL A 82 34.37 -0.36 49.03
C VAL A 82 33.06 0.41 49.11
N ASP A 83 32.42 0.64 47.98
CA ASP A 83 31.02 1.10 47.94
C ASP A 83 30.08 -0.11 47.90
N LEU A 84 29.16 -0.19 48.88
CA LEU A 84 28.06 -1.14 48.88
C LEU A 84 26.91 -0.60 48.03
N GLU A 85 26.90 -0.93 46.73
CA GLU A 85 25.69 -0.83 45.91
C GLU A 85 25.06 -2.21 45.71
N SER A 86 23.82 -2.37 46.19
CA SER A 86 23.00 -3.52 45.84
C SER A 86 22.43 -3.33 44.43
N GLU A 87 22.95 -4.08 43.47
CA GLU A 87 22.41 -4.11 42.11
C GLU A 87 20.95 -4.56 42.11
N VAL A 88 20.04 -3.61 41.88
CA VAL A 88 18.67 -3.93 41.45
C VAL A 88 18.72 -4.14 39.95
N ASP A 89 18.67 -5.39 39.53
CA ASP A 89 18.66 -5.84 38.14
C ASP A 89 17.56 -5.12 37.33
N VAL A 90 17.95 -4.11 36.54
CA VAL A 90 17.06 -3.47 35.56
C VAL A 90 17.26 -4.20 34.23
N PRO A 91 16.28 -4.99 33.74
CA PRO A 91 16.47 -5.75 32.52
C PRO A 91 16.70 -4.81 31.31
N PRO A 92 17.61 -5.16 30.39
CA PRO A 92 17.95 -4.30 29.27
C PRO A 92 16.72 -4.03 28.39
N ALA A 93 16.57 -2.78 27.97
CA ALA A 93 15.45 -2.33 27.14
C ALA A 93 15.30 -3.22 25.90
N THR A 94 14.19 -3.94 25.81
CA THR A 94 13.90 -4.83 24.69
C THR A 94 13.80 -4.01 23.40
N MET A 95 14.69 -4.29 22.44
CA MET A 95 14.50 -3.83 21.06
C MET A 95 13.16 -4.37 20.55
N MET A 96 12.12 -3.53 20.52
CA MET A 96 10.83 -3.93 19.99
C MET A 96 10.98 -4.30 18.51
N GLN A 97 10.74 -5.58 18.25
CA GLN A 97 10.79 -6.19 16.92
C GLN A 97 9.68 -5.59 16.04
N ARG A 98 9.94 -5.46 14.73
CA ARG A 98 8.96 -4.92 13.76
C ARG A 98 7.72 -5.83 13.73
N GLN A 99 6.59 -5.33 14.20
CA GLN A 99 5.35 -6.09 14.37
C GLN A 99 4.37 -5.82 13.22
N ASP A 100 3.96 -6.89 12.53
CA ASP A 100 2.94 -6.86 11.48
C ASP A 100 1.58 -6.43 12.05
N SER A 101 0.73 -5.82 11.21
CA SER A 101 -0.64 -5.36 11.56
C SER A 101 -1.52 -6.44 12.21
N LEU A 102 -1.31 -7.70 11.85
CA LEU A 102 -1.96 -8.88 12.44
C LEU A 102 -1.60 -9.12 13.92
N TYR A 103 -0.41 -8.71 14.36
CA TYR A 103 -0.01 -8.80 15.77
C TYR A 103 -0.76 -7.78 16.64
N MET A 104 -1.01 -6.56 16.10
CA MET A 104 -1.81 -5.53 16.78
C MET A 104 -3.28 -5.94 16.93
N ALA A 105 -3.85 -6.62 15.94
CA ALA A 105 -5.19 -7.20 16.05
C ALA A 105 -5.25 -8.35 17.07
N ALA A 106 -4.19 -9.17 17.16
CA ALA A 106 -4.08 -10.25 18.13
C ALA A 106 -3.88 -9.75 19.58
N THR A 107 -3.18 -8.63 19.80
CA THR A 107 -2.98 -8.06 21.14
C THR A 107 -4.20 -7.30 21.65
N ARG A 108 -4.97 -6.58 20.81
CA ARG A 108 -6.24 -5.97 21.22
C ARG A 108 -7.25 -6.99 21.78
N ALA A 109 -7.27 -8.21 21.25
CA ALA A 109 -8.13 -9.30 21.72
C ALA A 109 -7.64 -10.03 22.97
N ALA A 110 -6.44 -9.71 23.48
CA ALA A 110 -5.76 -10.48 24.54
C ALA A 110 -5.78 -9.80 25.94
N GLY A 111 -6.41 -8.63 26.07
CA GLY A 111 -6.45 -7.84 27.30
C GLY A 111 -7.34 -8.39 28.44
N ALA A 112 -7.61 -9.69 28.49
CA ALA A 112 -8.45 -10.29 29.52
C ALA A 112 -7.95 -11.69 29.98
N ASN A 113 -7.83 -11.81 31.31
CA ASN A 113 -7.72 -13.02 32.14
C ASN A 113 -6.34 -13.68 32.34
N HIS A 114 -6.21 -14.23 33.56
CA HIS A 114 -4.98 -14.49 34.31
C HIS A 114 -4.53 -15.97 34.35
N HIS A 115 -3.30 -16.12 34.87
CA HIS A 115 -2.74 -17.27 35.60
C HIS A 115 -2.16 -18.46 34.80
N GLY A 116 -1.08 -19.01 35.39
CA GLY A 116 -0.10 -19.86 34.72
C GLY A 116 -0.45 -21.35 34.66
N GLN A 117 0.53 -22.16 34.24
CA GLN A 117 0.47 -23.61 33.97
C GLN A 117 -0.43 -24.07 32.81
N VAL A 118 -1.54 -23.42 32.48
CA VAL A 118 -2.31 -23.70 31.23
C VAL A 118 -1.57 -23.22 29.96
N GLN A 119 -0.49 -22.48 30.16
CA GLN A 119 0.19 -21.67 29.15
C GLN A 119 0.80 -22.46 28.00
N TYR A 120 1.28 -23.70 28.20
CA TYR A 120 1.91 -24.48 27.12
C TYR A 120 0.88 -25.04 26.11
N ILE A 121 -0.23 -25.61 26.60
CA ILE A 121 -1.32 -26.09 25.72
C ILE A 121 -2.04 -24.89 25.06
N ALA A 122 -2.23 -23.80 25.79
CA ALA A 122 -2.76 -22.56 25.21
C ALA A 122 -1.82 -21.97 24.15
N LEU A 123 -0.50 -22.07 24.31
CA LEU A 123 0.49 -21.58 23.36
C LEU A 123 0.60 -22.49 22.13
N ILE A 124 0.54 -23.81 22.29
CA ILE A 124 0.42 -24.75 21.16
C ILE A 124 -0.87 -24.51 20.39
N LYS A 125 -2.02 -24.35 21.07
CA LYS A 125 -3.30 -24.05 20.42
C LYS A 125 -3.27 -22.69 19.70
N LYS A 126 -2.70 -21.64 20.32
CA LYS A 126 -2.47 -20.34 19.68
C LYS A 126 -1.53 -20.43 18.46
N LEU A 127 -0.50 -21.28 18.50
CA LEU A 127 0.38 -21.51 17.35
C LEU A 127 -0.35 -22.26 16.24
N VAL A 128 -1.09 -23.32 16.54
CA VAL A 128 -1.90 -24.07 15.55
C VAL A 128 -2.96 -23.16 14.92
N ASP A 129 -3.69 -22.37 15.71
CA ASP A 129 -4.64 -21.38 15.21
C ASP A 129 -3.96 -20.30 14.34
N SER A 130 -2.71 -19.92 14.66
CA SER A 130 -1.92 -18.97 13.89
C SER A 130 -1.45 -19.55 12.55
N TRP A 131 -0.98 -20.81 12.54
CA TRP A 131 -0.60 -21.52 11.31
C TRP A 131 -1.80 -21.83 10.43
N ALA A 132 -2.94 -22.24 11.00
CA ALA A 132 -4.19 -22.45 10.26
C ALA A 132 -4.69 -21.15 9.61
N LYS A 133 -4.61 -20.01 10.31
CA LYS A 133 -4.90 -18.68 9.73
C LYS A 133 -3.90 -18.31 8.62
N THR A 134 -2.61 -18.57 8.82
CA THR A 134 -1.56 -18.31 7.83
C THR A 134 -1.77 -19.17 6.57
N LEU A 135 -2.14 -20.45 6.71
CA LEU A 135 -2.45 -21.34 5.60
C LEU A 135 -3.73 -20.92 4.86
N ARG A 136 -4.78 -20.51 5.58
CA ARG A 136 -6.00 -19.96 4.97
C ARG A 136 -5.72 -18.69 4.17
N LEU A 137 -4.93 -17.78 4.72
CA LEU A 137 -4.47 -16.57 4.03
C LEU A 137 -3.59 -16.92 2.81
N ALA A 138 -2.68 -17.89 2.95
CA ALA A 138 -1.82 -18.36 1.87
C ALA A 138 -2.64 -18.96 0.70
N PHE A 139 -3.71 -19.71 1.01
CA PHE A 139 -4.67 -20.19 0.01
C PHE A 139 -5.41 -19.02 -0.69
N GLN A 140 -5.84 -18.00 0.06
CA GLN A 140 -6.45 -16.80 -0.54
C GLN A 140 -5.47 -16.01 -1.41
N CYS A 141 -4.18 -15.96 -1.04
CA CYS A 141 -3.13 -15.31 -1.86
C CYS A 141 -3.07 -15.92 -3.27
N VAL A 142 -3.20 -17.25 -3.38
CA VAL A 142 -3.17 -17.96 -4.68
C VAL A 142 -4.26 -17.45 -5.62
N GLY A 143 -5.46 -17.17 -5.10
CA GLY A 143 -6.57 -16.70 -5.93
C GLY A 143 -6.45 -15.27 -6.43
N ILE A 144 -5.63 -14.43 -5.81
CA ILE A 144 -5.64 -12.98 -6.06
C ILE A 144 -4.33 -12.50 -6.70
N LEU A 145 -3.15 -12.89 -6.19
CA LEU A 145 -1.89 -12.32 -6.69
C LEU A 145 -1.23 -13.13 -7.82
N TYR A 146 -1.63 -14.39 -8.01
CA TYR A 146 -0.88 -15.36 -8.81
C TYR A 146 -1.46 -15.61 -10.21
N GLY A 147 -2.59 -15.00 -10.54
CA GLY A 147 -3.20 -15.13 -11.87
C GLY A 147 -2.29 -14.61 -12.98
N ASP A 148 -1.69 -13.43 -12.81
CA ASP A 148 -0.88 -12.78 -13.85
C ASP A 148 0.40 -13.58 -14.16
N ILE A 149 1.30 -13.71 -13.17
CA ILE A 149 2.54 -14.50 -13.25
C ILE A 149 2.25 -15.97 -13.64
N GLY A 150 1.12 -16.52 -13.19
CA GLY A 150 0.70 -17.88 -13.52
C GLY A 150 0.22 -18.07 -14.96
N THR A 151 -0.06 -16.99 -15.70
CA THR A 151 -0.50 -17.04 -17.12
C THR A 151 0.62 -16.76 -18.12
N SER A 152 1.77 -16.22 -17.70
CA SER A 152 2.96 -16.03 -18.55
C SER A 152 3.37 -17.24 -19.42
N PRO A 153 3.26 -18.52 -18.97
CA PRO A 153 3.55 -19.68 -19.83
C PRO A 153 2.71 -19.77 -21.11
N LEU A 154 1.60 -19.03 -21.25
CA LEU A 154 0.81 -18.95 -22.48
C LEU A 154 1.58 -18.29 -23.64
N PHE A 155 2.49 -17.34 -23.36
CA PHE A 155 3.05 -16.44 -24.38
C PHE A 155 4.57 -16.21 -24.33
N VAL A 156 5.30 -16.69 -23.31
CA VAL A 156 6.76 -16.48 -23.21
C VAL A 156 7.54 -17.13 -24.38
N TYR A 157 7.34 -18.42 -24.66
CA TYR A 157 8.10 -19.11 -25.72
C TYR A 157 7.81 -18.56 -27.12
N SER A 158 6.53 -18.30 -27.44
CA SER A 158 6.13 -17.70 -28.73
C SER A 158 6.65 -16.26 -28.89
N SER A 159 6.76 -15.50 -27.81
CA SER A 159 7.38 -14.16 -27.83
C SER A 159 8.91 -14.19 -27.96
N THR A 160 9.54 -15.25 -27.44
CA THR A 160 11.01 -15.45 -27.42
C THR A 160 11.56 -15.95 -28.76
N PHE A 161 10.88 -16.91 -29.39
CA PHE A 161 11.34 -17.62 -30.60
C PHE A 161 10.48 -17.35 -31.84
N ARG A 162 10.22 -16.07 -32.14
CA ARG A 162 9.34 -15.63 -33.24
C ARG A 162 9.73 -16.20 -34.60
N ASP A 163 11.03 -16.18 -34.91
CA ASP A 163 11.60 -16.69 -36.16
C ASP A 163 11.77 -18.23 -36.14
N GLY A 164 11.15 -18.93 -35.18
CA GLY A 164 11.37 -20.34 -34.89
C GLY A 164 12.61 -20.62 -34.02
N VAL A 165 12.83 -21.91 -33.72
CA VAL A 165 14.03 -22.38 -33.00
C VAL A 165 15.16 -22.62 -34.01
N GLY A 166 16.24 -21.84 -33.93
CA GLY A 166 17.38 -21.99 -34.85
C GLY A 166 18.26 -23.22 -34.59
N HIS A 167 18.48 -23.57 -33.32
CA HIS A 167 19.29 -24.73 -32.91
C HIS A 167 18.66 -25.41 -31.68
N PRO A 168 18.61 -26.76 -31.57
CA PRO A 168 17.88 -27.45 -30.50
C PRO A 168 18.36 -27.11 -29.07
N ASP A 169 19.66 -26.84 -28.89
CA ASP A 169 20.21 -26.42 -27.59
C ASP A 169 19.87 -24.96 -27.22
N ASP A 170 19.24 -24.20 -28.11
CA ASP A 170 18.81 -22.84 -27.82
C ASP A 170 17.61 -22.79 -26.90
N LEU A 171 16.76 -23.83 -26.94
CA LEU A 171 15.68 -24.04 -25.98
C LEU A 171 16.22 -24.24 -24.56
N LEU A 172 17.35 -24.97 -24.40
CA LEU A 172 18.01 -25.14 -23.11
C LEU A 172 18.60 -23.81 -22.60
N GLY A 173 19.17 -23.01 -23.50
CA GLY A 173 19.68 -21.67 -23.18
C GLY A 173 18.59 -20.71 -22.72
N ALA A 174 17.49 -20.62 -23.47
CA ALA A 174 16.34 -19.80 -23.12
C ALA A 174 15.63 -20.29 -21.86
N LEU A 175 15.45 -21.61 -21.68
CA LEU A 175 14.90 -22.18 -20.44
C LEU A 175 15.78 -21.83 -19.23
N SER A 176 17.11 -21.91 -19.37
CA SER A 176 18.04 -21.51 -18.32
C SER A 176 17.88 -20.03 -17.97
N LEU A 177 17.83 -19.15 -18.97
CA LEU A 177 17.56 -17.71 -18.77
C LEU A 177 16.21 -17.46 -18.08
N ILE A 178 15.14 -18.17 -18.47
CA ILE A 178 13.81 -18.08 -17.84
C ILE A 178 13.90 -18.47 -16.36
N ILE A 179 14.49 -19.64 -16.04
CA ILE A 179 14.64 -20.12 -14.65
C ILE A 179 15.40 -19.10 -13.80
N TYR A 180 16.58 -18.66 -14.24
CA TYR A 180 17.42 -17.77 -13.43
C TYR A 180 16.89 -16.35 -13.32
N SER A 181 16.27 -15.81 -14.38
CA SER A 181 15.69 -14.45 -14.33
C SER A 181 14.42 -14.44 -13.49
N PHE A 182 13.61 -15.51 -13.57
CA PHE A 182 12.46 -15.70 -12.69
C PHE A 182 12.89 -15.78 -11.22
N LEU A 183 13.88 -16.61 -10.88
CA LEU A 183 14.38 -16.71 -9.50
C LEU A 183 15.02 -15.38 -9.02
N LEU A 184 15.77 -14.68 -9.88
CA LEU A 184 16.42 -13.42 -9.53
C LEU A 184 15.39 -12.32 -9.23
N PHE A 185 14.44 -12.08 -10.13
CA PHE A 185 13.46 -11.01 -9.96
C PHE A 185 12.30 -11.44 -9.06
N THR A 186 11.57 -12.51 -9.39
CA THR A 186 10.33 -12.84 -8.66
C THR A 186 10.61 -13.31 -7.22
N VAL A 187 11.53 -14.27 -7.05
CA VAL A 187 11.83 -14.85 -5.74
C VAL A 187 12.74 -13.94 -4.92
N ILE A 188 13.93 -13.59 -5.43
CA ILE A 188 14.94 -12.87 -4.64
C ILE A 188 14.56 -11.39 -4.49
N LYS A 189 14.39 -10.63 -5.60
CA LYS A 189 14.09 -9.18 -5.54
C LYS A 189 12.75 -8.93 -4.84
N TYR A 190 11.64 -9.50 -5.31
CA TYR A 190 10.33 -9.16 -4.77
C TYR A 190 10.01 -9.91 -3.48
N VAL A 191 9.87 -11.25 -3.53
CA VAL A 191 9.30 -12.05 -2.42
C VAL A 191 10.16 -12.04 -1.15
N TYR A 192 11.49 -12.05 -1.27
CA TYR A 192 12.38 -12.05 -0.09
C TYR A 192 12.86 -10.66 0.35
N ILE A 193 13.05 -9.71 -0.57
CA ILE A 193 13.61 -8.38 -0.29
C ILE A 193 12.53 -7.30 -0.30
N ALA A 194 11.86 -7.04 -1.44
CA ALA A 194 10.92 -5.91 -1.57
C ALA A 194 9.71 -6.01 -0.63
N LEU A 195 9.15 -7.21 -0.40
CA LEU A 195 8.04 -7.37 0.57
C LEU A 195 8.39 -6.94 2.01
N ARG A 196 9.69 -6.81 2.35
CA ARG A 196 10.14 -6.25 3.65
C ARG A 196 10.16 -4.71 3.68
N ALA A 197 10.03 -4.05 2.55
CA ALA A 197 9.97 -2.59 2.42
C ALA A 197 8.52 -2.09 2.33
N ASN A 198 7.71 -2.54 3.30
CA ASN A 198 6.30 -2.15 3.43
C ASN A 198 6.08 -1.02 4.45
N ASP A 199 4.97 -0.31 4.28
CA ASP A 199 4.51 0.78 5.14
C ASP A 199 3.25 0.31 5.91
N ASP A 200 3.44 -0.17 7.16
CA ASP A 200 2.50 -0.91 8.02
C ASP A 200 1.62 -2.00 7.36
N GLY A 201 2.01 -2.48 6.17
CA GLY A 201 1.34 -3.53 5.43
C GLY A 201 1.24 -3.27 3.93
N ASP A 202 1.28 -2.01 3.49
CA ASP A 202 1.18 -1.68 2.06
C ASP A 202 2.55 -1.68 1.37
N GLY A 203 2.57 -2.01 0.08
CA GLY A 203 3.77 -2.06 -0.76
C GLY A 203 3.59 -1.28 -2.06
N GLY A 204 4.48 -1.51 -3.04
CA GLY A 204 4.50 -0.78 -4.30
C GLY A 204 5.30 0.53 -4.27
N THR A 205 5.44 1.14 -5.44
CA THR A 205 6.20 2.39 -5.68
C THR A 205 5.76 3.55 -4.78
N PHE A 206 4.45 3.67 -4.56
CA PHE A 206 3.86 4.70 -3.72
C PHE A 206 4.21 4.53 -2.24
N ALA A 207 4.11 3.31 -1.70
CA ALA A 207 4.46 3.04 -0.31
C ALA A 207 5.95 3.29 -0.04
N LEU A 208 6.84 3.00 -1.01
CA LEU A 208 8.25 3.40 -0.92
C LEU A 208 8.40 4.93 -0.86
N TYR A 209 7.63 5.70 -1.64
CA TYR A 209 7.70 7.16 -1.62
C TYR A 209 7.14 7.77 -0.32
N THR A 210 6.00 7.31 0.20
CA THR A 210 5.48 7.79 1.51
C THR A 210 6.47 7.49 2.62
N LEU A 211 7.05 6.29 2.60
CA LEU A 211 8.06 5.86 3.56
C LEU A 211 9.32 6.74 3.48
N ILE A 212 9.83 7.09 2.30
CA ILE A 212 10.94 8.06 2.16
C ILE A 212 10.54 9.45 2.67
N SER A 213 9.36 9.95 2.28
CA SER A 213 8.85 11.28 2.64
C SER A 213 8.72 11.47 4.17
N ARG A 214 8.29 10.42 4.88
CA ARG A 214 8.18 10.40 6.36
C ARG A 214 9.53 10.58 7.06
N HIS A 215 10.62 10.00 6.52
CA HIS A 215 11.92 9.99 7.19
C HIS A 215 12.86 11.14 6.76
N ALA A 216 12.61 11.79 5.63
CA ALA A 216 13.51 12.80 5.04
C ALA A 216 12.82 14.07 4.49
N LYS A 217 11.63 14.43 5.01
CA LYS A 217 10.89 15.68 4.69
C LYS A 217 10.88 16.05 3.20
N VAL A 218 10.55 15.06 2.35
CA VAL A 218 10.66 15.15 0.88
C VAL A 218 9.38 15.65 0.21
N SER A 219 8.25 15.68 0.92
CA SER A 219 6.97 16.18 0.41
C SER A 219 7.11 17.54 -0.29
N LEU A 220 6.64 17.64 -1.53
CA LEU A 220 6.56 18.90 -2.26
C LEU A 220 5.39 19.78 -1.81
N ILE A 221 4.40 19.22 -1.11
CA ILE A 221 3.33 19.97 -0.44
C ILE A 221 3.88 20.44 0.92
N PRO A 222 3.93 21.75 1.20
CA PRO A 222 4.40 22.30 2.48
C PRO A 222 3.32 22.17 3.56
N ASN A 223 3.04 20.93 3.94
CA ASN A 223 2.02 20.57 4.93
C ASN A 223 2.57 19.61 6.00
N GLN A 224 3.83 19.82 6.42
CA GLN A 224 4.47 19.12 7.53
C GLN A 224 4.59 20.09 8.71
N GLN A 225 3.75 19.90 9.74
CA GLN A 225 3.81 20.62 11.01
C GLN A 225 4.62 19.79 12.02
N ALA A 226 5.21 20.46 13.02
CA ALA A 226 5.88 19.77 14.14
C ALA A 226 4.92 18.80 14.86
N GLU A 227 3.65 19.19 15.00
CA GLU A 227 2.58 18.40 15.59
C GLU A 227 2.30 17.08 14.85
N ASP A 228 2.67 16.96 13.56
CA ASP A 228 2.50 15.72 12.79
C ASP A 228 3.57 14.68 13.15
N GLU A 229 4.73 15.13 13.63
CA GLU A 229 5.79 14.25 14.13
C GLU A 229 5.43 13.64 15.50
N LEU A 230 4.43 14.17 16.20
CA LEU A 230 3.94 13.65 17.50
C LEU A 230 3.04 12.42 17.34
N VAL A 231 2.35 12.29 16.20
CA VAL A 231 1.46 11.15 15.88
C VAL A 231 2.17 9.83 16.15
N SER A 232 1.53 8.92 16.88
CA SER A 232 2.20 7.76 17.49
C SER A 232 2.86 6.81 16.48
N LYS A 233 2.29 6.71 15.26
CA LYS A 233 2.89 5.96 14.14
C LYS A 233 4.04 6.68 13.46
N TYR A 234 4.10 8.01 13.52
CA TYR A 234 5.20 8.80 12.96
C TYR A 234 6.50 8.60 13.76
N ASN A 235 6.40 8.53 15.10
CA ASN A 235 7.55 8.32 15.99
C ASN A 235 8.14 6.90 15.98
N ARG A 236 7.48 5.88 15.40
CA ARG A 236 7.96 4.49 15.36
C ARG A 236 9.24 4.25 14.55
N GLY A 237 9.72 5.26 13.80
CA GLY A 237 10.76 5.09 12.78
C GLY A 237 11.90 6.09 12.79
N LYS A 238 12.08 6.95 13.82
CA LYS A 238 13.27 7.82 13.87
C LYS A 238 14.53 6.94 13.76
N PRO A 239 15.37 7.09 12.72
CA PRO A 239 16.56 6.26 12.58
C PRO A 239 17.45 6.48 13.80
N PRO A 240 18.09 5.44 14.36
CA PRO A 240 19.02 5.65 15.45
C PRO A 240 20.10 6.61 14.98
N ALA A 241 20.47 7.59 15.83
CA ALA A 241 21.41 8.66 15.51
C ALA A 241 22.86 8.18 15.23
N THR A 242 23.08 6.89 15.04
CA THR A 242 24.36 6.19 14.92
C THR A 242 24.74 5.78 13.49
N LEU A 243 23.84 5.89 12.51
CA LEU A 243 24.13 5.55 11.11
C LEU A 243 24.36 6.82 10.27
N TRP A 244 25.63 7.24 10.19
CA TRP A 244 26.10 8.38 9.38
C TRP A 244 25.51 8.40 7.96
N ARG A 245 25.44 7.25 7.28
CA ARG A 245 24.86 7.14 5.92
C ARG A 245 23.38 7.54 5.83
N ALA A 246 22.59 7.30 6.88
CA ALA A 246 21.18 7.64 6.92
C ALA A 246 21.00 9.15 7.18
N GLN A 247 21.88 9.74 8.00
CA GLN A 247 21.97 11.20 8.18
C GLN A 247 22.40 11.88 6.87
N TRP A 248 23.47 11.42 6.22
CA TRP A 248 23.95 11.97 4.95
C TRP A 248 22.90 11.89 3.83
N MET A 249 22.24 10.74 3.64
CA MET A 249 21.17 10.64 2.64
C MET A 249 19.96 11.51 2.98
N LYS A 250 19.61 11.63 4.28
CA LYS A 250 18.54 12.52 4.73
C LYS A 250 18.89 13.97 4.43
N GLU A 251 20.08 14.43 4.79
CA GLU A 251 20.58 15.78 4.55
C GLU A 251 20.61 16.11 3.05
N LEU A 252 21.08 15.18 2.21
CA LEU A 252 21.09 15.33 0.74
C LEU A 252 19.66 15.48 0.19
N LEU A 253 18.71 14.66 0.65
CA LEU A 253 17.30 14.76 0.28
C LEU A 253 16.66 16.06 0.80
N GLU A 254 16.94 16.46 2.04
CA GLU A 254 16.34 17.64 2.68
C GLU A 254 16.84 18.96 2.07
N THR A 255 18.14 19.02 1.75
CA THR A 255 18.84 20.21 1.22
C THR A 255 18.59 20.41 -0.27
N ASN A 256 18.68 19.35 -1.09
CA ASN A 256 18.68 19.50 -2.54
C ASN A 256 17.25 19.44 -3.14
N LYS A 257 16.69 20.62 -3.40
CA LYS A 257 15.35 20.79 -4.00
C LYS A 257 15.20 20.06 -5.35
N THR A 258 16.26 19.96 -6.15
CA THR A 258 16.27 19.21 -7.41
C THR A 258 16.12 17.72 -7.18
N VAL A 259 16.72 17.16 -6.12
CA VAL A 259 16.58 15.74 -5.76
C VAL A 259 15.16 15.45 -5.26
N LYS A 260 14.54 16.34 -4.46
CA LYS A 260 13.13 16.20 -4.06
C LYS A 260 12.19 16.16 -5.27
N ILE A 261 12.36 17.08 -6.21
CA ILE A 261 11.57 17.16 -7.44
C ILE A 261 11.81 15.93 -8.32
N SER A 262 13.06 15.51 -8.50
CA SER A 262 13.42 14.33 -9.29
C SER A 262 12.82 13.05 -8.70
N LEU A 263 12.94 12.82 -7.39
CA LEU A 263 12.35 11.68 -6.71
C LEU A 263 10.83 11.63 -6.89
N PHE A 264 10.17 12.78 -6.71
CA PHE A 264 8.73 12.88 -6.93
C PHE A 264 8.35 12.57 -8.38
N LEU A 265 9.00 13.21 -9.36
CA LEU A 265 8.75 12.94 -10.79
C LEU A 265 9.01 11.48 -11.17
N LEU A 266 9.99 10.82 -10.55
CA LEU A 266 10.29 9.41 -10.74
C LEU A 266 9.15 8.51 -10.22
N THR A 267 8.64 8.78 -9.01
CA THR A 267 7.46 8.09 -8.46
C THR A 267 6.23 8.31 -9.34
N MET A 268 6.01 9.55 -9.81
CA MET A 268 4.90 9.91 -10.69
C MET A 268 4.96 9.20 -12.05
N LEU A 269 6.16 9.04 -12.62
CA LEU A 269 6.37 8.26 -13.83
C LEU A 269 6.02 6.78 -13.60
N ALA A 270 6.47 6.21 -12.48
CA ALA A 270 6.17 4.81 -12.15
C ALA A 270 4.67 4.55 -11.92
N THR A 271 3.94 5.46 -11.25
CA THR A 271 2.49 5.30 -11.08
C THR A 271 1.74 5.41 -12.42
N ALA A 272 2.15 6.31 -13.31
CA ALA A 272 1.59 6.40 -14.67
C ALA A 272 1.89 5.15 -15.53
N MET A 273 3.06 4.54 -15.34
CA MET A 273 3.43 3.26 -15.98
C MET A 273 2.62 2.09 -15.43
N VAL A 274 2.43 1.96 -14.12
CA VAL A 274 1.57 0.90 -13.53
C VAL A 274 0.11 1.02 -14.03
N ILE A 275 -0.42 2.24 -14.19
CA ILE A 275 -1.76 2.45 -14.78
C ILE A 275 -1.78 2.03 -16.26
N SER A 276 -0.72 2.32 -17.02
CA SER A 276 -0.60 1.87 -18.42
C SER A 276 -0.47 0.34 -18.52
N ASP A 277 0.20 -0.28 -17.56
CA ASP A 277 0.37 -1.73 -17.47
C ASP A 277 -0.97 -2.44 -17.23
N ALA A 278 -1.79 -1.90 -16.33
CA ALA A 278 -3.15 -2.38 -16.08
C ALA A 278 -4.12 -2.23 -17.28
N ILE A 279 -3.73 -1.49 -18.33
CA ILE A 279 -4.45 -1.46 -19.61
C ILE A 279 -3.95 -2.58 -20.54
N LEU A 280 -2.66 -2.91 -20.49
CA LEU A 280 -2.04 -3.91 -21.36
C LEU A 280 -2.23 -5.35 -20.86
N THR A 281 -2.13 -5.62 -19.55
CA THR A 281 -2.25 -6.98 -18.99
C THR A 281 -3.59 -7.64 -19.36
N PRO A 282 -4.77 -6.99 -19.25
CA PRO A 282 -6.01 -7.61 -19.69
C PRO A 282 -6.03 -7.93 -21.19
N ALA A 283 -5.46 -7.03 -22.02
CA ALA A 283 -5.40 -7.22 -23.46
C ALA A 283 -4.50 -8.43 -23.83
N ILE A 284 -3.29 -8.54 -23.29
CA ILE A 284 -2.37 -9.64 -23.63
C ILE A 284 -2.85 -10.98 -23.06
N SER A 285 -3.28 -11.03 -21.80
CA SER A 285 -3.60 -12.29 -21.13
C SER A 285 -4.89 -12.92 -21.68
N VAL A 286 -5.95 -12.12 -21.87
CA VAL A 286 -7.20 -12.63 -22.47
C VAL A 286 -6.99 -13.00 -23.95
N LEU A 287 -6.29 -12.19 -24.74
CA LEU A 287 -6.01 -12.51 -26.15
C LEU A 287 -5.15 -13.78 -26.29
N SER A 288 -4.19 -14.00 -25.39
CA SER A 288 -3.36 -15.23 -25.37
C SER A 288 -4.17 -16.47 -25.02
N ALA A 289 -5.09 -16.37 -24.05
CA ALA A 289 -5.97 -17.48 -23.71
C ALA A 289 -6.96 -17.82 -24.85
N VAL A 290 -7.62 -16.81 -25.44
CA VAL A 290 -8.56 -17.04 -26.57
C VAL A 290 -7.82 -17.54 -27.82
N GLY A 291 -6.54 -17.19 -28.00
CA GLY A 291 -5.68 -17.70 -29.07
C GLY A 291 -5.67 -19.22 -29.20
N GLY A 292 -5.90 -19.96 -28.12
CA GLY A 292 -6.06 -21.42 -28.13
C GLY A 292 -7.17 -21.96 -29.04
N LEU A 293 -8.20 -21.16 -29.39
CA LEU A 293 -9.27 -21.58 -30.33
C LEU A 293 -8.72 -21.97 -31.71
N LYS A 294 -7.61 -21.34 -32.14
CA LYS A 294 -6.94 -21.60 -33.43
C LYS A 294 -6.55 -23.07 -33.60
N GLU A 295 -6.37 -23.82 -32.50
CA GLU A 295 -5.97 -25.23 -32.51
C GLU A 295 -7.11 -26.24 -32.76
N LYS A 296 -8.35 -25.88 -32.44
CA LYS A 296 -9.51 -26.80 -32.55
C LYS A 296 -10.60 -26.33 -33.50
N ALA A 297 -10.63 -25.04 -33.84
CA ALA A 297 -11.60 -24.47 -34.75
C ALA A 297 -10.92 -23.73 -35.93
N PRO A 298 -10.17 -24.44 -36.80
CA PRO A 298 -9.49 -23.81 -37.94
C PRO A 298 -10.46 -23.15 -38.95
N TYR A 299 -11.75 -23.51 -38.89
CA TYR A 299 -12.82 -22.88 -39.68
C TYR A 299 -13.14 -21.44 -39.25
N LEU A 300 -12.96 -21.08 -37.96
CA LEU A 300 -13.05 -19.68 -37.47
C LEU A 300 -11.85 -18.81 -37.92
N THR A 301 -10.84 -19.43 -38.54
CA THR A 301 -9.69 -18.75 -39.16
C THR A 301 -9.83 -18.59 -40.68
N THR A 302 -10.75 -19.31 -41.33
CA THR A 302 -10.90 -19.36 -42.80
C THR A 302 -12.17 -18.69 -43.32
N GLY A 303 -12.99 -18.09 -42.44
CA GLY A 303 -14.04 -17.15 -42.83
C GLY A 303 -13.47 -15.96 -43.60
N MET A 304 -13.65 -15.95 -44.92
CA MET A 304 -13.40 -14.82 -45.83
C MET A 304 -11.92 -14.37 -46.00
N ARG A 305 -11.10 -15.20 -46.67
CA ARG A 305 -9.92 -14.70 -47.40
C ARG A 305 -9.61 -15.49 -48.68
N GLU A 306 -10.46 -15.31 -49.68
CA GLU A 306 -10.04 -15.56 -51.07
C GLU A 306 -9.08 -14.45 -51.50
N ASN A 307 -7.96 -14.82 -52.13
CA ASN A 307 -7.06 -13.93 -52.89
C ASN A 307 -6.43 -12.72 -52.16
N SER A 308 -5.60 -12.94 -51.13
CA SER A 308 -4.39 -12.09 -51.00
C SER A 308 -3.28 -12.64 -50.11
N LYS A 309 -2.07 -12.62 -50.68
CA LYS A 309 -0.79 -13.19 -50.20
C LYS A 309 -0.35 -12.67 -48.81
N VAL A 310 0.00 -13.63 -47.94
CA VAL A 310 0.91 -13.56 -46.77
C VAL A 310 1.05 -12.21 -46.02
N ILE A 311 0.40 -12.13 -44.85
CA ILE A 311 1.02 -11.62 -43.61
C ILE A 311 0.71 -12.69 -42.55
N LEU A 312 1.75 -13.32 -41.97
CA LEU A 312 1.60 -14.59 -41.24
C LEU A 312 1.17 -14.42 -39.76
N ASP A 313 1.28 -13.20 -39.21
CA ASP A 313 1.29 -12.99 -37.76
C ASP A 313 0.00 -12.43 -37.15
N SER A 314 -0.97 -11.96 -37.95
CA SER A 314 -2.21 -11.38 -37.40
C SER A 314 -3.21 -12.45 -36.97
N LEU A 315 -3.80 -12.33 -35.77
CA LEU A 315 -4.94 -13.17 -35.35
C LEU A 315 -6.16 -12.88 -36.23
N PRO A 316 -7.04 -13.89 -36.47
CA PRO A 316 -8.27 -13.67 -37.22
C PRO A 316 -9.18 -12.68 -36.48
N TYR A 317 -9.92 -11.87 -37.25
CA TYR A 317 -10.79 -10.83 -36.72
C TYR A 317 -11.83 -11.37 -35.72
N GLU A 318 -12.29 -12.61 -35.91
CA GLU A 318 -13.24 -13.29 -35.03
C GLU A 318 -12.69 -13.46 -33.60
N ILE A 319 -11.43 -13.88 -33.45
CA ILE A 319 -10.78 -14.03 -32.13
C ILE A 319 -10.63 -12.67 -31.43
N VAL A 320 -10.31 -11.61 -32.19
CA VAL A 320 -10.19 -10.24 -31.65
C VAL A 320 -11.54 -9.77 -31.08
N TRP A 321 -12.65 -9.98 -31.80
CA TRP A 321 -13.98 -9.61 -31.31
C TRP A 321 -14.46 -10.45 -30.13
N ILE A 322 -14.16 -11.76 -30.10
CA ILE A 322 -14.42 -12.61 -28.92
C ILE A 322 -13.66 -12.07 -27.70
N THR A 323 -12.38 -11.72 -27.87
CA THR A 323 -11.55 -11.13 -26.82
C THR A 323 -12.14 -9.81 -26.31
N VAL A 324 -12.55 -8.90 -27.21
CA VAL A 324 -13.21 -7.63 -26.84
C VAL A 324 -14.51 -7.88 -26.06
N GLY A 325 -15.33 -8.85 -26.47
CA GLY A 325 -16.54 -9.22 -25.74
C GLY A 325 -16.25 -9.69 -24.30
N ILE A 326 -15.22 -10.51 -24.13
CA ILE A 326 -14.76 -10.98 -22.80
C ILE A 326 -14.20 -9.83 -21.96
N LEU A 327 -13.43 -8.91 -22.56
CA LEU A 327 -12.94 -7.71 -21.87
C LEU A 327 -14.09 -6.82 -21.39
N VAL A 328 -15.09 -6.54 -22.23
CA VAL A 328 -16.26 -5.75 -21.83
C VAL A 328 -17.02 -6.43 -20.68
N ALA A 329 -17.22 -7.75 -20.75
CA ALA A 329 -17.84 -8.50 -19.66
C ALA A 329 -17.02 -8.44 -18.35
N LEU A 330 -15.70 -8.61 -18.44
CA LEU A 330 -14.75 -8.51 -17.33
C LEU A 330 -14.84 -7.15 -16.63
N PHE A 331 -14.79 -6.06 -17.39
CA PHE A 331 -14.87 -4.70 -16.87
C PHE A 331 -16.28 -4.34 -16.36
N ALA A 332 -17.35 -4.92 -16.91
CA ALA A 332 -18.71 -4.74 -16.41
C ALA A 332 -18.94 -5.43 -15.04
N ILE A 333 -18.28 -6.57 -14.80
CA ILE A 333 -18.40 -7.34 -13.54
C ILE A 333 -17.67 -6.67 -12.37
N GLN A 334 -16.64 -5.85 -12.60
CA GLN A 334 -15.83 -5.22 -11.53
C GLN A 334 -16.65 -4.44 -10.49
N ARG A 335 -17.82 -3.89 -10.87
CA ARG A 335 -18.74 -3.17 -9.97
C ARG A 335 -19.24 -3.99 -8.78
N PHE A 336 -19.19 -5.32 -8.87
CA PHE A 336 -19.67 -6.22 -7.81
C PHE A 336 -18.61 -6.46 -6.71
N GLY A 337 -17.38 -5.96 -6.89
CA GLY A 337 -16.30 -6.08 -5.91
C GLY A 337 -15.63 -7.46 -5.89
N THR A 338 -14.50 -7.54 -5.18
CA THR A 338 -13.72 -8.77 -5.00
C THR A 338 -14.03 -9.49 -3.69
N ASP A 339 -14.91 -8.95 -2.85
CA ASP A 339 -15.20 -9.38 -1.48
C ASP A 339 -15.60 -10.85 -1.37
N LYS A 340 -16.49 -11.31 -2.26
CA LYS A 340 -17.00 -12.69 -2.31
C LYS A 340 -16.26 -13.55 -3.31
N VAL A 341 -15.64 -12.95 -4.33
CA VAL A 341 -15.09 -13.69 -5.47
C VAL A 341 -13.68 -14.22 -5.21
N GLY A 342 -12.90 -13.61 -4.32
CA GLY A 342 -11.56 -14.12 -3.95
C GLY A 342 -11.56 -15.56 -3.41
N TYR A 343 -12.63 -15.99 -2.72
CA TYR A 343 -12.80 -17.38 -2.28
C TYR A 343 -13.10 -18.36 -3.44
N LEU A 344 -13.68 -17.88 -4.54
CA LEU A 344 -13.95 -18.66 -5.74
C LEU A 344 -12.73 -18.69 -6.68
N PHE A 345 -11.94 -17.60 -6.71
CA PHE A 345 -10.72 -17.51 -7.50
C PHE A 345 -9.59 -18.42 -6.99
N ALA A 346 -9.44 -18.60 -5.68
CA ALA A 346 -8.38 -19.44 -5.11
C ALA A 346 -8.42 -20.91 -5.57
N PRO A 347 -9.57 -21.62 -5.55
CA PRO A 347 -9.70 -22.93 -6.18
C PRO A 347 -9.33 -22.95 -7.68
N VAL A 348 -9.77 -21.95 -8.44
CA VAL A 348 -9.53 -21.89 -9.90
C VAL A 348 -8.05 -21.71 -10.22
N ILE A 349 -7.36 -20.77 -9.57
CA ILE A 349 -5.92 -20.58 -9.78
C ILE A 349 -5.11 -21.76 -9.22
N LEU A 350 -5.50 -22.34 -8.09
CA LEU A 350 -4.81 -23.54 -7.58
C LEU A 350 -4.93 -24.71 -8.58
N LEU A 351 -6.12 -24.94 -9.14
CA LEU A 351 -6.35 -26.00 -10.12
C LEU A 351 -5.60 -25.71 -11.43
N TRP A 352 -5.55 -24.46 -11.88
CA TRP A 352 -4.71 -24.00 -13.00
C TRP A 352 -3.22 -24.28 -12.76
N LEU A 353 -2.67 -23.90 -11.59
CA LEU A 353 -1.26 -24.12 -11.22
C LEU A 353 -0.93 -25.63 -11.15
N LEU A 354 -1.82 -26.45 -10.58
CA LEU A 354 -1.67 -27.91 -10.57
C LEU A 354 -1.72 -28.50 -11.98
N LEU A 355 -2.57 -27.97 -12.85
CA LEU A 355 -2.72 -28.43 -14.23
C LEU A 355 -1.48 -28.13 -15.08
N ILE A 356 -0.96 -26.89 -15.06
CA ILE A 356 0.24 -26.53 -15.81
C ILE A 356 1.48 -27.26 -15.28
N GLY A 357 1.57 -27.47 -13.96
CA GLY A 357 2.63 -28.27 -13.35
C GLY A 357 2.55 -29.74 -13.75
N GLY A 358 1.34 -30.32 -13.76
CA GLY A 358 1.11 -31.71 -14.16
C GLY A 358 1.37 -31.97 -15.65
N VAL A 359 0.93 -31.07 -16.52
CA VAL A 359 1.27 -31.09 -17.97
C VAL A 359 2.78 -30.92 -18.17
N GLY A 360 3.41 -30.04 -17.37
CA GLY A 360 4.87 -29.87 -17.34
C GLY A 360 5.63 -31.17 -17.04
N VAL A 361 5.24 -31.87 -15.98
CA VAL A 361 5.80 -33.17 -15.59
C VAL A 361 5.55 -34.24 -16.66
N TYR A 362 4.33 -34.32 -17.20
CA TYR A 362 4.00 -35.25 -18.29
C TYR A 362 4.89 -35.04 -19.51
N ASN A 363 5.09 -33.79 -19.93
CA ASN A 363 5.92 -33.48 -21.09
C ASN A 363 7.40 -33.76 -20.85
N LEU A 364 7.90 -33.48 -19.65
CA LEU A 364 9.27 -33.79 -19.25
C LEU A 364 9.56 -35.31 -19.28
N ILE A 365 8.61 -36.14 -18.84
CA ILE A 365 8.76 -37.61 -18.83
C ILE A 365 8.61 -38.18 -20.25
N LYS A 366 7.69 -37.63 -21.06
CA LYS A 366 7.33 -38.20 -22.37
C LYS A 366 8.26 -37.81 -23.51
N TYR A 367 8.69 -36.55 -23.58
CA TYR A 367 9.40 -36.02 -24.75
C TYR A 367 10.91 -36.01 -24.55
N ASP A 368 11.41 -35.29 -23.53
CA ASP A 368 12.85 -35.24 -23.27
C ASP A 368 13.20 -34.81 -21.83
N THR A 369 13.76 -35.74 -21.06
CA THR A 369 14.30 -35.47 -19.71
C THR A 369 15.57 -34.61 -19.74
N GLY A 370 16.22 -34.48 -20.90
CA GLY A 370 17.35 -33.61 -21.16
C GLY A 370 17.06 -32.12 -20.96
N ALA A 371 15.79 -31.70 -20.92
CA ALA A 371 15.39 -30.35 -20.53
C ALA A 371 15.94 -29.91 -19.15
N LEU A 372 16.11 -30.86 -18.20
CA LEU A 372 16.70 -30.59 -16.88
C LEU A 372 18.16 -30.11 -16.95
N ARG A 373 18.86 -30.29 -18.07
CA ARG A 373 20.22 -29.74 -18.25
C ARG A 373 20.25 -28.22 -18.20
N ALA A 374 19.12 -27.53 -18.42
CA ALA A 374 19.00 -26.07 -18.33
C ALA A 374 19.29 -25.49 -16.94
N PHE A 375 19.31 -26.29 -15.87
CA PHE A 375 19.82 -25.88 -14.55
C PHE A 375 21.33 -25.63 -14.51
N ASN A 376 22.07 -25.82 -15.62
CA ASN A 376 23.48 -25.47 -15.73
C ASN A 376 23.65 -24.12 -16.46
N LEU A 377 24.25 -23.13 -15.77
CA LEU A 377 24.54 -21.78 -16.31
C LEU A 377 25.31 -21.79 -17.64
N LYS A 378 26.06 -22.86 -17.95
CA LYS A 378 26.79 -23.01 -19.20
C LYS A 378 25.89 -22.79 -20.43
N TYR A 379 24.64 -23.25 -20.39
CA TYR A 379 23.72 -23.11 -21.53
C TYR A 379 23.36 -21.65 -21.83
N ILE A 380 23.40 -20.75 -20.84
CA ILE A 380 23.23 -19.30 -21.05
C ILE A 380 24.42 -18.73 -21.84
N ILE A 381 25.64 -19.08 -21.42
CA ILE A 381 26.87 -18.63 -22.09
C ILE A 381 26.92 -19.15 -23.52
N ASP A 382 26.64 -20.44 -23.73
CA ASP A 382 26.62 -21.07 -25.05
C ASP A 382 25.53 -20.46 -25.95
N TYR A 383 24.35 -20.12 -25.39
CA TYR A 383 23.26 -19.46 -26.11
C TYR A 383 23.66 -18.10 -26.68
N PHE A 384 24.23 -17.22 -25.85
CA PHE A 384 24.72 -15.92 -26.32
C PHE A 384 25.91 -16.07 -27.28
N ARG A 385 26.78 -17.05 -27.06
CA ARG A 385 27.92 -17.33 -27.97
C ARG A 385 27.48 -17.76 -29.36
N ARG A 386 26.42 -18.58 -29.46
CA ARG A 386 25.80 -18.99 -30.73
C ARG A 386 25.02 -17.85 -31.38
N ASN A 387 24.03 -17.31 -30.67
CA ASN A 387 23.01 -16.43 -31.26
C ASN A 387 23.38 -14.95 -31.30
N LYS A 388 24.38 -14.51 -30.51
CA LYS A 388 24.88 -13.13 -30.48
C LYS A 388 23.72 -12.11 -30.40
N LYS A 389 23.52 -11.30 -31.44
CA LYS A 389 22.44 -10.30 -31.55
C LYS A 389 21.04 -10.90 -31.44
N LYS A 390 20.79 -12.09 -32.02
CA LYS A 390 19.48 -12.76 -31.90
C LYS A 390 19.19 -13.19 -30.45
N GLY A 391 20.22 -13.67 -29.73
CA GLY A 391 20.12 -14.05 -28.33
C GLY A 391 19.98 -12.85 -27.39
N TRP A 392 20.52 -11.69 -27.76
CA TRP A 392 20.25 -10.43 -27.07
C TRP A 392 18.79 -10.00 -27.23
N VAL A 393 18.29 -10.03 -28.46
CA VAL A 393 16.93 -9.60 -28.81
C VAL A 393 15.84 -10.52 -28.21
N SER A 394 16.12 -11.81 -28.02
CA SER A 394 15.18 -12.76 -27.40
C SER A 394 14.95 -12.53 -25.90
N LEU A 395 15.83 -11.79 -25.21
CA LEU A 395 15.62 -11.37 -23.81
C LEU A 395 14.30 -10.60 -23.62
N GLY A 396 13.83 -9.86 -24.64
CA GLY A 396 12.54 -9.19 -24.59
C GLY A 396 11.34 -10.15 -24.49
N GLY A 397 11.46 -11.38 -25.01
CA GLY A 397 10.45 -12.43 -24.82
C GLY A 397 10.59 -13.16 -23.48
N ILE A 398 11.82 -13.35 -23.01
CA ILE A 398 12.13 -13.98 -21.71
C ILE A 398 11.63 -13.12 -20.55
N LEU A 399 11.67 -11.80 -20.68
CA LEU A 399 11.15 -10.83 -19.70
C LEU A 399 9.73 -11.17 -19.22
N LEU A 400 8.89 -11.61 -20.14
CA LEU A 400 7.48 -11.93 -19.92
C LEU A 400 7.24 -13.06 -18.90
N CYS A 401 8.29 -13.75 -18.43
CA CYS A 401 8.18 -14.74 -17.37
C CYS A 401 8.08 -14.13 -15.96
N PHE A 402 8.47 -12.86 -15.76
CA PHE A 402 8.45 -12.16 -14.47
C PHE A 402 7.59 -10.88 -14.44
N THR A 403 6.85 -10.60 -15.52
CA THR A 403 5.76 -9.62 -15.52
C THR A 403 4.68 -10.02 -14.50
N GLY A 404 4.07 -9.03 -13.83
CA GLY A 404 3.16 -9.26 -12.69
C GLY A 404 3.80 -9.28 -11.30
N THR A 405 5.14 -9.23 -11.20
CA THR A 405 5.82 -9.09 -9.89
C THR A 405 5.62 -7.74 -9.20
N GLU A 406 5.41 -6.66 -9.96
CA GLU A 406 5.08 -5.34 -9.41
C GLU A 406 3.64 -5.29 -8.84
N ALA A 407 2.71 -6.07 -9.41
CA ALA A 407 1.38 -6.28 -8.85
C ALA A 407 1.47 -6.96 -7.48
N LEU A 408 2.24 -8.05 -7.40
CA LEU A 408 2.53 -8.79 -6.17
C LEU A 408 3.13 -7.90 -5.07
N PHE A 409 3.95 -6.91 -5.42
CA PHE A 409 4.50 -5.95 -4.46
C PHE A 409 3.49 -4.89 -4.03
N SER A 410 2.68 -4.39 -4.97
CA SER A 410 1.68 -3.34 -4.71
C SER A 410 0.49 -3.85 -3.89
N ASP A 411 0.04 -5.08 -4.15
CA ASP A 411 -1.08 -5.75 -3.45
C ASP A 411 -0.67 -6.42 -2.12
N LEU A 412 0.47 -6.04 -1.53
CA LEU A 412 0.88 -6.52 -0.21
C LEU A 412 -0.12 -6.13 0.90
N GLY A 413 -0.85 -5.03 0.72
CA GLY A 413 -1.80 -4.45 1.67
C GLY A 413 -2.96 -5.33 2.15
N TYR A 414 -3.16 -6.49 1.52
CA TYR A 414 -4.22 -7.45 1.82
C TYR A 414 -3.74 -8.70 2.58
N PHE A 415 -2.44 -9.03 2.56
CA PHE A 415 -1.93 -10.35 2.96
C PHE A 415 -0.65 -10.27 3.81
N SER A 416 -0.41 -11.28 4.65
CA SER A 416 0.85 -11.33 5.42
C SER A 416 2.01 -11.81 4.55
N ILE A 417 3.19 -11.21 4.75
CA ILE A 417 4.44 -11.56 4.04
C ILE A 417 4.71 -13.07 4.11
N LYS A 418 4.47 -13.70 5.27
CA LYS A 418 4.66 -15.16 5.47
C LYS A 418 3.67 -16.00 4.66
N SER A 419 2.42 -15.54 4.50
CA SER A 419 1.42 -16.23 3.69
C SER A 419 1.83 -16.22 2.22
N ILE A 420 2.28 -15.07 1.72
CA ILE A 420 2.80 -14.91 0.36
C ILE A 420 4.04 -15.78 0.15
N GLN A 421 5.04 -15.72 1.03
CA GLN A 421 6.27 -16.51 0.91
C GLN A 421 5.99 -18.02 0.85
N LEU A 422 5.03 -18.51 1.64
CA LEU A 422 4.65 -19.91 1.65
C LEU A 422 3.93 -20.34 0.35
N SER A 423 2.87 -19.63 -0.06
CA SER A 423 2.12 -20.03 -1.27
C SER A 423 2.84 -19.70 -2.57
N PHE A 424 3.73 -18.70 -2.59
CA PHE A 424 4.60 -18.44 -3.73
C PHE A 424 5.62 -19.56 -3.88
N GLY A 425 6.37 -19.88 -2.82
CA GLY A 425 7.46 -20.86 -2.84
C GLY A 425 7.01 -22.31 -3.06
N PHE A 426 5.88 -22.72 -2.48
CA PHE A 426 5.37 -24.11 -2.61
C PHE A 426 4.22 -24.28 -3.62
N GLY A 427 3.57 -23.20 -4.05
CA GLY A 427 2.48 -23.23 -5.03
C GLY A 427 2.94 -22.76 -6.41
N LEU A 428 3.15 -21.45 -6.56
CA LEU A 428 3.40 -20.85 -7.88
C LEU A 428 4.76 -21.24 -8.49
N VAL A 429 5.86 -21.10 -7.73
CA VAL A 429 7.22 -21.36 -8.24
C VAL A 429 7.37 -22.76 -8.86
N PRO A 430 7.05 -23.87 -8.17
CA PRO A 430 7.21 -25.20 -8.77
C PRO A 430 6.29 -25.40 -9.98
N SER A 431 5.02 -24.98 -9.91
CA SER A 431 4.06 -25.12 -11.02
C SER A 431 4.50 -24.40 -12.30
N VAL A 432 4.92 -23.13 -12.18
CA VAL A 432 5.31 -22.30 -13.33
C VAL A 432 6.66 -22.76 -13.90
N LEU A 433 7.64 -23.11 -13.06
CA LEU A 433 8.91 -23.65 -13.54
C LEU A 433 8.75 -25.02 -14.23
N LEU A 434 7.91 -25.91 -13.69
CA LEU A 434 7.58 -27.18 -14.34
C LEU A 434 6.88 -26.98 -15.69
N ALA A 435 6.00 -25.99 -15.80
CA ALA A 435 5.35 -25.65 -17.07
C ALA A 435 6.39 -25.23 -18.14
N TYR A 436 7.33 -24.33 -17.81
CA TYR A 436 8.39 -23.94 -18.74
C TYR A 436 9.32 -25.12 -19.10
N ILE A 437 9.72 -25.94 -18.13
CA ILE A 437 10.56 -27.13 -18.36
C ILE A 437 9.87 -28.12 -19.30
N GLY A 438 8.58 -28.39 -19.10
CA GLY A 438 7.80 -29.28 -19.96
C GLY A 438 7.54 -28.72 -21.36
N GLN A 439 7.31 -27.41 -21.49
CA GLN A 439 7.23 -26.75 -22.80
C GLN A 439 8.55 -26.85 -23.58
N ALA A 440 9.70 -26.66 -22.92
CA ALA A 440 10.99 -26.86 -23.54
C ALA A 440 11.21 -28.31 -23.96
N ALA A 441 10.85 -29.29 -23.11
CA ALA A 441 10.95 -30.72 -23.43
C ALA A 441 10.14 -31.08 -24.69
N TYR A 442 8.93 -30.53 -24.84
CA TYR A 442 8.11 -30.69 -26.03
C TYR A 442 8.77 -30.05 -27.28
N LEU A 443 9.20 -28.79 -27.19
CA LEU A 443 9.80 -28.06 -28.30
C LEU A 443 11.15 -28.63 -28.79
N ARG A 444 11.87 -29.41 -27.96
CA ARG A 444 13.09 -30.11 -28.41
C ARG A 444 12.79 -31.25 -29.38
N VAL A 445 11.56 -31.77 -29.39
CA VAL A 445 11.07 -32.78 -30.34
C VAL A 445 10.27 -32.13 -31.49
N HIS A 446 9.53 -31.06 -31.20
CA HIS A 446 8.67 -30.35 -32.15
C HIS A 446 9.00 -28.84 -32.23
N PRO A 447 10.15 -28.45 -32.83
CA PRO A 447 10.62 -27.07 -32.84
C PRO A 447 9.78 -26.13 -33.73
N GLU A 448 8.96 -26.67 -34.63
CA GLU A 448 8.01 -25.92 -35.48
C GLU A 448 6.77 -25.41 -34.73
N ASP A 449 6.38 -26.01 -33.59
CA ASP A 449 5.13 -25.70 -32.87
C ASP A 449 5.21 -24.46 -31.95
N VAL A 450 6.29 -23.66 -32.04
CA VAL A 450 6.58 -22.53 -31.12
C VAL A 450 5.41 -21.58 -30.92
N ALA A 451 4.74 -21.16 -32.01
CA ALA A 451 3.69 -20.13 -31.96
C ALA A 451 2.55 -20.46 -30.99
N ASN A 452 2.17 -21.75 -30.88
CA ASN A 452 1.09 -22.25 -30.04
C ASN A 452 1.57 -23.29 -29.02
N THR A 453 2.86 -23.23 -28.62
CA THR A 453 3.55 -24.22 -27.75
C THR A 453 2.68 -24.73 -26.60
N PHE A 454 2.06 -23.83 -25.84
CA PHE A 454 1.29 -24.18 -24.66
C PHE A 454 0.15 -25.17 -24.97
N TYR A 455 -0.68 -24.86 -25.96
CA TYR A 455 -1.82 -25.69 -26.34
C TYR A 455 -1.40 -26.96 -27.10
N ARG A 456 -0.35 -26.87 -27.94
CA ARG A 456 0.23 -28.01 -28.66
C ARG A 456 0.85 -29.06 -27.73
N SER A 457 1.55 -28.59 -26.69
CA SER A 457 2.16 -29.44 -25.67
C SER A 457 1.16 -30.05 -24.68
N THR A 458 -0.12 -29.68 -24.72
CA THR A 458 -1.14 -30.21 -23.81
C THR A 458 -1.73 -31.53 -24.35
N PRO A 459 -1.88 -32.59 -23.53
CA PRO A 459 -2.52 -33.83 -23.95
C PRO A 459 -3.93 -33.62 -24.51
N ILE A 460 -4.27 -34.29 -25.62
CA ILE A 460 -5.54 -34.12 -26.33
C ILE A 460 -6.78 -34.16 -25.42
N PRO A 461 -6.92 -35.09 -24.45
CA PRO A 461 -8.08 -35.13 -23.54
C PRO A 461 -8.17 -33.94 -22.57
N LEU A 462 -7.03 -33.33 -22.23
CA LEU A 462 -6.95 -32.20 -21.29
C LEU A 462 -7.13 -30.85 -21.97
N PHE A 463 -7.16 -30.78 -23.31
CA PHE A 463 -7.25 -29.50 -24.04
C PHE A 463 -8.41 -28.61 -23.56
N TRP A 464 -9.64 -29.14 -23.49
CA TRP A 464 -10.82 -28.35 -23.10
C TRP A 464 -10.79 -27.87 -21.64
N PRO A 465 -10.48 -28.74 -20.64
CA PRO A 465 -10.19 -28.29 -19.28
C PRO A 465 -9.12 -27.19 -19.23
N THR A 466 -7.96 -27.40 -19.87
CA THR A 466 -6.86 -26.44 -19.91
C THR A 466 -7.28 -25.12 -20.54
N PHE A 467 -8.05 -25.14 -21.63
CA PHE A 467 -8.54 -23.93 -22.29
C PHE A 467 -9.48 -23.11 -21.38
N ILE A 468 -10.47 -23.75 -20.76
CA ILE A 468 -11.42 -23.08 -19.87
C ILE A 468 -10.69 -22.47 -18.65
N LEU A 469 -9.73 -23.22 -18.10
CA LEU A 469 -8.93 -22.76 -16.95
C LEU A 469 -7.93 -21.67 -17.32
N ALA A 470 -7.33 -21.71 -18.51
CA ALA A 470 -6.47 -20.63 -19.01
C ALA A 470 -7.26 -19.31 -19.14
N LEU A 471 -8.48 -19.39 -19.69
CA LEU A 471 -9.35 -18.22 -19.82
C LEU A 471 -9.77 -17.68 -18.45
N ALA A 472 -10.17 -18.56 -17.52
CA ALA A 472 -10.52 -18.17 -16.16
C ALA A 472 -9.33 -17.56 -15.40
N ALA A 473 -8.14 -18.17 -15.50
CA ALA A 473 -6.91 -17.66 -14.90
C ALA A 473 -6.51 -16.29 -15.48
N SER A 474 -6.66 -16.09 -16.79
CA SER A 474 -6.38 -14.81 -17.45
C SER A 474 -7.35 -13.71 -17.02
N ILE A 475 -8.63 -14.03 -16.85
CA ILE A 475 -9.64 -13.09 -16.30
C ILE A 475 -9.28 -12.70 -14.85
N ILE A 476 -8.84 -13.66 -14.03
CA ILE A 476 -8.44 -13.42 -12.63
C ILE A 476 -7.14 -12.61 -12.55
N GLY A 477 -6.12 -12.93 -13.36
CA GLY A 477 -4.86 -12.17 -13.42
C GLY A 477 -5.09 -10.72 -13.86
N SER A 478 -5.96 -10.51 -14.85
CA SER A 478 -6.40 -9.18 -15.29
C SER A 478 -7.08 -8.40 -14.16
N GLN A 479 -7.87 -9.07 -13.32
CA GLN A 479 -8.56 -8.45 -12.18
C GLN A 479 -7.57 -7.84 -11.19
N ALA A 480 -6.50 -8.57 -10.83
CA ALA A 480 -5.47 -8.10 -9.90
C ALA A 480 -4.85 -6.76 -10.36
N MET A 481 -4.45 -6.69 -11.63
CA MET A 481 -3.90 -5.45 -12.22
C MET A 481 -4.88 -4.28 -12.23
N ILE A 482 -6.18 -4.54 -12.47
CA ILE A 482 -7.23 -3.51 -12.40
C ILE A 482 -7.40 -2.99 -10.96
N SER A 483 -7.36 -3.87 -9.96
CA SER A 483 -7.35 -3.48 -8.55
C SER A 483 -6.10 -2.67 -8.17
N CYS A 484 -4.92 -3.08 -8.66
CA CYS A 484 -3.66 -2.33 -8.47
C CYS A 484 -3.74 -0.91 -9.05
N ALA A 485 -4.38 -0.72 -10.21
CA ALA A 485 -4.62 0.60 -10.80
C ALA A 485 -5.58 1.47 -9.97
N PHE A 486 -6.65 0.89 -9.41
CA PHE A 486 -7.55 1.63 -8.50
C PHE A 486 -6.83 2.08 -7.21
N ALA A 487 -6.01 1.21 -6.62
CA ALA A 487 -5.17 1.57 -5.47
C ALA A 487 -4.18 2.70 -5.82
N THR A 488 -3.46 2.56 -6.94
CA THR A 488 -2.49 3.55 -7.44
C THR A 488 -3.13 4.93 -7.67
N ILE A 489 -4.35 4.99 -8.20
CA ILE A 489 -5.08 6.25 -8.43
C ILE A 489 -5.61 6.84 -7.13
N SER A 490 -6.16 6.02 -6.23
CA SER A 490 -6.57 6.45 -4.88
C SER A 490 -5.40 7.12 -4.13
N HIS A 491 -4.26 6.45 -4.12
CA HIS A 491 -3.00 6.94 -3.55
C HIS A 491 -2.49 8.23 -4.24
N SER A 492 -2.57 8.29 -5.57
CA SER A 492 -2.20 9.51 -6.32
C SER A 492 -3.13 10.70 -6.00
N GLN A 493 -4.40 10.45 -5.67
CA GLN A 493 -5.34 11.48 -5.24
C GLN A 493 -5.01 12.02 -3.84
N THR A 494 -4.58 11.17 -2.89
CA THR A 494 -4.23 11.63 -1.52
C THR A 494 -2.98 12.51 -1.46
N LEU A 495 -2.01 12.33 -2.38
CA LEU A 495 -0.90 13.27 -2.58
C LEU A 495 -1.27 14.53 -3.39
N GLY A 496 -2.54 14.75 -3.74
CA GLY A 496 -2.95 15.88 -4.57
C GLY A 496 -2.34 15.85 -5.98
N CYS A 497 -2.01 14.65 -6.49
CA CYS A 497 -1.36 14.44 -7.79
C CYS A 497 -2.33 13.99 -8.89
N PHE A 498 -3.56 13.58 -8.52
CA PHE A 498 -4.59 13.14 -9.46
C PHE A 498 -5.89 13.92 -9.27
N PRO A 499 -6.68 14.18 -10.33
CA PRO A 499 -7.98 14.81 -10.21
C PRO A 499 -8.97 14.03 -9.33
N ARG A 500 -9.93 14.74 -8.72
CA ARG A 500 -10.90 14.14 -7.77
C ARG A 500 -11.85 13.16 -8.48
N VAL A 501 -11.72 11.87 -8.19
CA VAL A 501 -12.59 10.77 -8.70
C VAL A 501 -13.47 10.17 -7.60
N LYS A 502 -14.52 9.41 -7.97
CA LYS A 502 -15.39 8.75 -6.99
C LYS A 502 -14.78 7.41 -6.57
N ILE A 503 -14.20 7.38 -5.37
CA ILE A 503 -13.73 6.15 -4.74
C ILE A 503 -14.92 5.47 -4.04
N LEU A 504 -15.23 4.24 -4.44
CA LEU A 504 -16.19 3.36 -3.77
C LEU A 504 -15.44 2.21 -3.09
N HIS A 505 -15.59 2.07 -1.78
CA HIS A 505 -15.13 0.88 -1.07
C HIS A 505 -16.18 -0.22 -1.21
N THR A 506 -15.82 -1.34 -1.84
CA THR A 506 -16.76 -2.45 -2.11
C THR A 506 -16.99 -3.35 -0.91
N SER A 507 -16.06 -3.37 0.05
CA SER A 507 -16.22 -4.07 1.33
C SER A 507 -16.15 -3.11 2.51
N ARG A 508 -17.07 -3.27 3.47
CA ARG A 508 -17.03 -2.59 4.78
C ARG A 508 -15.96 -3.16 5.72
N GLN A 509 -15.42 -4.35 5.41
CA GLN A 509 -14.49 -5.08 6.28
C GLN A 509 -13.02 -4.96 5.83
N TYR A 510 -12.78 -4.58 4.57
CA TYR A 510 -11.45 -4.45 3.99
C TYR A 510 -11.31 -3.14 3.21
N SER A 511 -10.66 -2.14 3.81
CA SER A 511 -10.48 -0.80 3.20
C SER A 511 -9.67 -0.78 1.91
N GLY A 512 -8.94 -1.85 1.57
CA GLY A 512 -8.21 -1.94 0.30
C GLY A 512 -9.09 -2.20 -0.93
N GLN A 513 -10.30 -2.75 -0.77
CA GLN A 513 -11.11 -3.17 -1.93
C GLN A 513 -11.84 -1.98 -2.60
N LEU A 514 -11.08 -1.27 -3.43
CA LEU A 514 -11.48 -0.05 -4.14
C LEU A 514 -12.12 -0.36 -5.49
N TYR A 515 -13.19 0.36 -5.83
CA TYR A 515 -13.78 0.43 -7.16
C TYR A 515 -13.95 1.89 -7.56
N ILE A 516 -13.43 2.26 -8.74
CA ILE A 516 -13.51 3.64 -9.25
C ILE A 516 -14.20 3.57 -10.63
N PRO A 517 -15.52 3.87 -10.72
CA PRO A 517 -16.30 3.68 -11.94
C PRO A 517 -15.74 4.42 -13.15
N GLU A 518 -15.31 5.66 -12.95
CA GLU A 518 -14.77 6.53 -14.00
C GLU A 518 -13.45 5.96 -14.58
N VAL A 519 -12.58 5.43 -13.72
CA VAL A 519 -11.32 4.77 -14.13
C VAL A 519 -11.60 3.42 -14.79
N ASN A 520 -12.53 2.63 -14.26
CA ASN A 520 -12.89 1.32 -14.80
C ASN A 520 -13.32 1.42 -16.28
N TYR A 521 -14.07 2.47 -16.63
CA TYR A 521 -14.44 2.75 -18.02
C TYR A 521 -13.24 3.12 -18.90
N LEU A 522 -12.32 3.97 -18.40
CA LEU A 522 -11.11 4.35 -19.14
C LEU A 522 -10.17 3.16 -19.37
N LEU A 523 -9.98 2.30 -18.36
CA LEU A 523 -9.20 1.06 -18.48
C LEU A 523 -9.83 0.10 -19.50
N CYS A 524 -11.16 -0.07 -19.46
CA CYS A 524 -11.91 -0.89 -20.41
C CYS A 524 -11.72 -0.41 -21.86
N LEU A 525 -11.92 0.89 -22.09
CA LEU A 525 -11.75 1.51 -23.40
C LEU A 525 -10.31 1.38 -23.91
N GLY A 526 -9.32 1.61 -23.05
CA GLY A 526 -7.90 1.41 -23.36
C GLY A 526 -7.58 -0.04 -23.76
N ALA A 527 -8.03 -1.02 -22.97
CA ALA A 527 -7.74 -2.43 -23.21
C ALA A 527 -8.39 -2.92 -24.52
N CYS A 528 -9.61 -2.48 -24.81
CA CYS A 528 -10.29 -2.76 -26.08
C CYS A 528 -9.56 -2.12 -27.27
N LEU A 529 -9.15 -0.84 -27.15
CA LEU A 529 -8.42 -0.13 -28.20
C LEU A 529 -7.08 -0.81 -28.52
N VAL A 530 -6.29 -1.14 -27.49
CA VAL A 530 -5.02 -1.89 -27.64
C VAL A 530 -5.25 -3.23 -28.36
N THR A 531 -6.26 -3.99 -27.94
CA THR A 531 -6.61 -5.29 -28.54
C THR A 531 -6.97 -5.16 -30.03
N ILE A 532 -7.80 -4.17 -30.38
CA ILE A 532 -8.26 -3.89 -31.76
C ILE A 532 -7.13 -3.37 -32.65
N CYS A 533 -6.24 -2.52 -32.12
CA CYS A 533 -5.14 -1.93 -32.88
C CYS A 533 -4.03 -2.95 -33.18
N PHE A 534 -3.56 -3.69 -32.17
CA PHE A 534 -2.38 -4.55 -32.32
C PHE A 534 -2.68 -5.95 -32.86
N LYS A 535 -3.87 -6.51 -32.57
CA LYS A 535 -4.36 -7.81 -33.10
C LYS A 535 -3.43 -9.02 -32.89
N THR A 536 -2.39 -8.89 -32.06
CA THR A 536 -1.27 -9.84 -31.99
C THR A 536 -0.66 -9.82 -30.59
N THR A 537 -0.62 -10.96 -29.92
CA THR A 537 -0.04 -11.10 -28.56
C THR A 537 1.45 -10.75 -28.52
N VAL A 538 2.17 -11.13 -29.57
CA VAL A 538 3.62 -10.93 -29.76
C VAL A 538 4.02 -9.45 -29.74
N ILE A 539 3.22 -8.57 -30.35
CA ILE A 539 3.49 -7.12 -30.40
C ILE A 539 3.09 -6.46 -29.07
N ILE A 540 1.93 -6.84 -28.51
CA ILE A 540 1.47 -6.33 -27.21
C ILE A 540 2.48 -6.71 -26.11
N GLY A 541 3.10 -7.89 -26.17
CA GLY A 541 4.14 -8.34 -25.24
C GLY A 541 5.39 -7.46 -25.22
N GLU A 542 5.85 -6.96 -26.38
CA GLU A 542 7.00 -6.03 -26.42
C GLU A 542 6.65 -4.68 -25.82
N ALA A 543 5.45 -4.20 -26.11
CA ALA A 543 4.95 -2.97 -25.54
C ALA A 543 4.82 -3.08 -24.01
N HIS A 544 4.16 -4.11 -23.52
CA HIS A 544 4.06 -4.40 -22.08
C HIS A 544 5.45 -4.50 -21.43
N GLY A 545 6.40 -5.19 -22.06
CA GLY A 545 7.73 -5.42 -21.50
C GLY A 545 8.55 -4.16 -21.18
N ILE A 546 8.53 -3.12 -22.03
CA ILE A 546 9.27 -1.88 -21.71
C ILE A 546 8.68 -1.14 -20.51
N CYS A 547 7.35 -1.19 -20.34
CA CYS A 547 6.63 -0.55 -19.24
C CYS A 547 7.05 -1.18 -17.91
N VAL A 548 7.01 -2.51 -17.84
CA VAL A 548 7.39 -3.27 -16.64
C VAL A 548 8.86 -3.05 -16.27
N VAL A 549 9.81 -3.12 -17.21
CA VAL A 549 11.23 -2.90 -16.90
C VAL A 549 11.49 -1.50 -16.35
N LEU A 550 10.88 -0.47 -16.92
CA LEU A 550 11.07 0.90 -16.44
C LEU A 550 10.52 1.08 -15.02
N VAL A 551 9.37 0.47 -14.69
CA VAL A 551 8.86 0.42 -13.30
C VAL A 551 9.82 -0.35 -12.39
N MET A 552 10.36 -1.50 -12.83
CA MET A 552 11.31 -2.30 -12.04
C MET A 552 12.61 -1.54 -11.72
N ILE A 553 13.14 -0.77 -12.67
CA ILE A 553 14.30 0.11 -12.45
C ILE A 553 13.96 1.19 -11.42
N ILE A 554 12.78 1.81 -11.53
CA ILE A 554 12.33 2.83 -10.57
C ILE A 554 12.16 2.21 -9.16
N THR A 555 11.58 1.01 -9.03
CA THR A 555 11.48 0.34 -7.73
C THR A 555 12.84 -0.05 -7.18
N THR A 556 13.81 -0.48 -8.00
CA THR A 556 15.19 -0.73 -7.55
C THR A 556 15.85 0.52 -6.97
N VAL A 557 15.67 1.68 -7.62
CA VAL A 557 16.17 2.99 -7.12
C VAL A 557 15.47 3.38 -5.81
N LEU A 558 14.13 3.39 -5.76
CA LEU A 558 13.35 3.75 -4.58
C LEU A 558 13.66 2.82 -3.39
N LEU A 559 13.74 1.51 -3.63
CA LEU A 559 14.05 0.50 -2.62
C LEU A 559 15.46 0.68 -2.08
N THR A 560 16.44 1.03 -2.93
CA THR A 560 17.81 1.35 -2.49
C THR A 560 17.85 2.57 -1.57
N ILE A 561 17.08 3.62 -1.86
CA ILE A 561 16.94 4.79 -0.96
C ILE A 561 16.34 4.37 0.39
N VAL A 562 15.30 3.51 0.39
CA VAL A 562 14.72 2.94 1.63
C VAL A 562 15.75 2.10 2.40
N MET A 563 16.59 1.30 1.74
CA MET A 563 17.67 0.56 2.40
C MET A 563 18.73 1.49 3.01
N LEU A 564 19.04 2.61 2.35
CA LEU A 564 20.00 3.61 2.81
C LEU A 564 19.50 4.42 4.01
N LEU A 565 18.20 4.76 4.06
CA LEU A 565 17.60 5.57 5.13
C LEU A 565 17.14 4.74 6.35
N ILE A 566 16.55 3.56 6.13
CA ILE A 566 15.73 2.88 7.16
C ILE A 566 16.31 1.54 7.58
N TRP A 567 16.84 0.75 6.64
CA TRP A 567 17.35 -0.59 6.95
C TRP A 567 18.73 -0.52 7.61
N LYS A 568 18.90 -1.13 8.78
CA LYS A 568 20.17 -1.14 9.54
C LYS A 568 21.18 -2.19 9.06
N ILE A 569 21.35 -2.34 7.74
CA ILE A 569 22.28 -3.32 7.11
C ILE A 569 23.63 -2.68 6.73
N SER A 570 24.64 -3.46 6.35
CA SER A 570 25.93 -2.91 5.91
C SER A 570 25.83 -2.32 4.49
N ILE A 571 26.66 -1.32 4.18
CA ILE A 571 26.69 -0.66 2.86
C ILE A 571 27.00 -1.64 1.73
N TRP A 572 27.83 -2.66 1.99
CA TRP A 572 28.20 -3.69 1.02
C TRP A 572 27.00 -4.50 0.52
N TRP A 573 26.04 -4.84 1.39
CA TRP A 573 24.81 -5.52 0.97
C TRP A 573 23.88 -4.62 0.14
N ILE A 574 23.83 -3.32 0.46
CA ILE A 574 23.06 -2.34 -0.31
C ILE A 574 23.68 -2.13 -1.69
N LEU A 575 25.01 -2.02 -1.76
CA LEU A 575 25.75 -1.85 -3.00
C LEU A 575 25.66 -3.11 -3.87
N ALA A 576 25.77 -4.30 -3.28
CA ALA A 576 25.56 -5.57 -3.98
C ALA A 576 24.13 -5.67 -4.55
N PHE A 577 23.11 -5.33 -3.76
CA PHE A 577 21.72 -5.24 -4.24
C PHE A 577 21.60 -4.29 -5.45
N PHE A 578 22.05 -3.04 -5.29
CA PHE A 578 21.93 -2.02 -6.34
C PHE A 578 22.66 -2.45 -7.62
N ILE A 579 23.92 -2.91 -7.53
CA ILE A 579 24.70 -3.31 -8.71
C ILE A 579 24.04 -4.50 -9.41
N VAL A 580 23.64 -5.55 -8.69
CA VAL A 580 23.08 -6.76 -9.31
C VAL A 580 21.75 -6.48 -9.99
N PHE A 581 20.81 -5.78 -9.32
CA PHE A 581 19.49 -5.53 -9.90
C PHE A 581 19.52 -4.45 -10.97
N MET A 582 20.20 -3.31 -10.76
CA MET A 582 20.28 -2.29 -11.80
C MET A 582 21.00 -2.79 -13.06
N SER A 583 22.12 -3.53 -12.93
CA SER A 583 22.84 -4.02 -14.12
C SER A 583 22.02 -5.04 -14.92
N SER A 584 21.34 -5.98 -14.25
CA SER A 584 20.48 -6.96 -14.92
C SER A 584 19.23 -6.31 -15.54
N GLU A 585 18.60 -5.34 -14.88
CA GLU A 585 17.46 -4.59 -15.43
C GLU A 585 17.86 -3.72 -16.62
N LEU A 586 19.04 -3.09 -16.60
CA LEU A 586 19.57 -2.34 -17.75
C LEU A 586 19.90 -3.24 -18.95
N ILE A 587 20.35 -4.49 -18.71
CA ILE A 587 20.52 -5.50 -19.78
C ILE A 587 19.17 -5.84 -20.43
N TYR A 588 18.11 -6.04 -19.64
CA TYR A 588 16.76 -6.28 -20.16
C TYR A 588 16.17 -5.05 -20.88
N LEU A 589 16.37 -3.84 -20.34
CA LEU A 589 15.94 -2.60 -20.98
C LEU A 589 16.59 -2.42 -22.36
N SER A 590 17.90 -2.62 -22.45
CA SER A 590 18.67 -2.47 -23.70
C SER A 590 18.40 -3.56 -24.73
N ALA A 591 17.86 -4.72 -24.35
CA ALA A 591 17.30 -5.69 -25.28
C ALA A 591 15.97 -5.21 -25.91
N ILE A 592 15.07 -4.65 -25.10
CA ILE A 592 13.72 -4.24 -25.54
C ILE A 592 13.73 -2.91 -26.29
N LEU A 593 14.63 -1.98 -25.94
CA LEU A 593 14.80 -0.72 -26.67
C LEU A 593 15.14 -0.93 -28.17
N TYR A 594 15.73 -2.07 -28.54
CA TYR A 594 15.97 -2.41 -29.95
C TYR A 594 14.69 -2.60 -30.78
N ARG A 595 13.53 -2.76 -30.11
CA ARG A 595 12.19 -2.96 -30.70
C ARG A 595 11.24 -1.80 -30.43
N PHE A 596 11.76 -0.63 -30.01
CA PHE A 596 10.95 0.55 -29.66
C PHE A 596 9.98 0.97 -30.77
N GLU A 597 10.43 0.96 -32.03
CA GLU A 597 9.64 1.32 -33.21
C GLU A 597 8.50 0.35 -33.51
N HIS A 598 8.59 -0.91 -33.07
CA HIS A 598 7.64 -1.98 -33.42
C HIS A 598 6.41 -2.03 -32.49
N GLY A 599 6.14 -0.96 -31.74
CA GLY A 599 4.95 -0.79 -30.90
C GLY A 599 5.24 -0.46 -29.43
N ALA A 600 6.50 -0.62 -28.97
CA ALA A 600 6.82 -0.40 -27.56
C ALA A 600 6.81 1.07 -27.12
N TYR A 601 6.75 2.03 -28.06
CA TYR A 601 6.46 3.42 -27.76
C TYR A 601 5.05 3.66 -27.16
N VAL A 602 4.07 2.77 -27.35
CA VAL A 602 2.68 3.02 -26.97
C VAL A 602 2.47 3.18 -25.45
N PRO A 603 2.84 2.22 -24.57
CA PRO A 603 2.70 2.41 -23.12
C PRO A 603 3.55 3.54 -22.57
N VAL A 604 4.72 3.80 -23.16
CA VAL A 604 5.55 4.97 -22.80
C VAL A 604 4.82 6.28 -23.12
N THR A 605 4.15 6.34 -24.27
CA THR A 605 3.32 7.49 -24.68
C THR A 605 2.09 7.64 -23.78
N MET A 606 1.39 6.56 -23.45
CA MET A 606 0.25 6.57 -22.52
C MET A 606 0.67 7.04 -21.12
N SER A 607 1.81 6.53 -20.62
CA SER A 607 2.41 6.95 -19.36
C SER A 607 2.79 8.42 -19.37
N ALA A 608 3.38 8.92 -20.47
CA ALA A 608 3.73 10.34 -20.61
C ALA A 608 2.50 11.25 -20.61
N VAL A 609 1.41 10.86 -21.28
CA VAL A 609 0.14 11.61 -21.26
C VAL A 609 -0.46 11.66 -19.85
N LEU A 610 -0.51 10.52 -19.15
CA LEU A 610 -0.97 10.47 -17.75
C LEU A 610 -0.07 11.29 -16.82
N MET A 611 1.26 11.20 -16.99
CA MET A 611 2.23 11.99 -16.21
C MET A 611 2.03 13.49 -16.43
N VAL A 612 1.75 13.95 -17.65
CA VAL A 612 1.43 15.37 -17.92
C VAL A 612 0.16 15.81 -17.19
N VAL A 613 -0.91 15.00 -17.23
CA VAL A 613 -2.15 15.28 -16.47
C VAL A 613 -1.86 15.43 -14.98
N MET A 614 -1.07 14.51 -14.42
CA MET A 614 -0.74 14.51 -12.99
C MET A 614 0.19 15.67 -12.58
N ILE A 615 1.21 15.99 -13.39
CA ILE A 615 2.11 17.13 -13.17
C ILE A 615 1.33 18.45 -13.22
N VAL A 616 0.45 18.63 -14.22
CA VAL A 616 -0.39 19.83 -14.32
C VAL A 616 -1.29 19.97 -13.10
N TRP A 617 -1.94 18.87 -12.69
CA TRP A 617 -2.80 18.87 -11.51
C TRP A 617 -2.03 19.22 -10.23
N HIS A 618 -0.90 18.55 -9.98
CA HIS A 618 -0.06 18.80 -8.81
C HIS A 618 0.53 20.21 -8.79
N TYR A 619 0.98 20.71 -9.94
CA TYR A 619 1.53 22.08 -10.07
C TYR A 619 0.50 23.13 -9.67
N VAL A 620 -0.73 23.04 -10.18
CA VAL A 620 -1.79 23.99 -9.84
C VAL A 620 -2.25 23.82 -8.39
N HIS A 621 -2.35 22.57 -7.89
CA HIS A 621 -2.68 22.30 -6.49
C HIS A 621 -1.67 22.95 -5.52
N VAL A 622 -0.37 22.74 -5.74
CA VAL A 622 0.69 23.35 -4.93
C VAL A 622 0.71 24.87 -5.10
N LYS A 623 0.47 25.41 -6.30
CA LYS A 623 0.41 26.86 -6.50
C LYS A 623 -0.77 27.52 -5.80
N LYS A 624 -1.96 26.90 -5.86
CA LYS A 624 -3.15 27.31 -5.12
C LYS A 624 -2.88 27.32 -3.62
N TYR A 625 -2.35 26.23 -3.06
CA TYR A 625 -2.05 26.11 -1.64
C TYR A 625 -1.07 27.19 -1.15
N ASN A 626 0.01 27.45 -1.89
CA ASN A 626 0.95 28.52 -1.54
C ASN A 626 0.30 29.91 -1.61
N PHE A 627 -0.55 30.17 -2.62
CA PHE A 627 -1.28 31.44 -2.72
C PHE A 627 -2.22 31.66 -1.53
N GLU A 628 -2.97 30.61 -1.13
CA GLU A 628 -3.84 30.65 0.05
C GLU A 628 -3.04 30.86 1.34
N LEU A 629 -1.84 30.29 1.45
CA LEU A 629 -0.98 30.45 2.63
C LEU A 629 -0.38 31.86 2.72
N GLU A 630 0.11 32.40 1.60
CA GLU A 630 0.63 33.78 1.48
C GLU A 630 -0.44 34.83 1.80
N HIS A 631 -1.71 34.56 1.46
CA HIS A 631 -2.86 35.45 1.72
C HIS A 631 -3.72 34.98 2.90
N SER A 632 -3.16 34.14 3.78
CA SER A 632 -3.88 33.68 4.98
C SER A 632 -4.12 34.85 5.95
N VAL A 633 -5.30 34.86 6.56
CA VAL A 633 -5.75 35.96 7.42
C VAL A 633 -5.23 35.73 8.85
N PRO A 634 -4.49 36.69 9.44
CA PRO A 634 -4.04 36.59 10.82
C PRO A 634 -5.22 36.68 11.79
N ARG A 635 -5.08 36.06 12.97
CA ARG A 635 -6.15 35.94 13.98
C ARG A 635 -6.71 37.30 14.40
N ASP A 636 -5.85 38.29 14.57
CA ASP A 636 -6.22 39.63 15.04
C ASP A 636 -7.19 40.32 14.06
N LYS A 637 -6.94 40.18 12.75
CA LYS A 637 -7.84 40.68 11.70
C LYS A 637 -9.16 39.92 11.65
N VAL A 638 -9.17 38.64 12.04
CA VAL A 638 -10.43 37.89 12.19
C VAL A 638 -11.21 38.35 13.41
N LYS A 639 -10.56 38.62 14.55
CA LYS A 639 -11.21 39.23 15.72
C LYS A 639 -11.77 40.62 15.40
N GLU A 640 -11.02 41.45 14.68
CA GLU A 640 -11.48 42.76 14.20
C GLU A 640 -12.74 42.64 13.32
N LEU A 641 -12.77 41.69 12.39
CA LEU A 641 -13.95 41.41 11.57
C LEU A 641 -15.13 40.94 12.42
N LEU A 642 -14.93 39.96 13.30
CA LEU A 642 -15.98 39.41 14.17
C LEU A 642 -16.54 40.43 15.17
N GLY A 643 -15.73 41.41 15.59
CA GLY A 643 -16.13 42.50 16.49
C GLY A 643 -16.97 43.60 15.84
N ARG A 644 -17.25 43.53 14.54
CA ARG A 644 -18.09 44.53 13.87
C ARG A 644 -19.58 44.32 14.20
N ARG A 645 -20.27 45.40 14.54
CA ARG A 645 -21.69 45.40 14.94
C ARG A 645 -22.68 45.12 13.80
N ASP A 646 -22.21 45.05 12.56
CA ASP A 646 -23.02 44.75 11.37
C ASP A 646 -23.23 43.24 11.15
N ILE A 647 -22.44 42.38 11.79
CA ILE A 647 -22.53 40.92 11.63
C ILE A 647 -23.64 40.32 12.50
N GLN A 648 -24.63 39.69 11.85
CA GLN A 648 -25.69 38.97 12.54
C GLN A 648 -25.29 37.51 12.89
N ARG A 649 -25.73 37.02 14.05
CA ARG A 649 -25.57 35.62 14.47
C ARG A 649 -26.81 34.80 14.12
N VAL A 650 -26.62 33.77 13.30
CA VAL A 650 -27.67 32.82 12.88
C VAL A 650 -27.55 31.53 13.72
N PRO A 651 -28.65 30.99 14.27
CA PRO A 651 -28.61 29.73 15.01
C PRO A 651 -28.13 28.56 14.15
N GLY A 652 -27.36 27.65 14.75
CA GLY A 652 -26.77 26.49 14.08
C GLY A 652 -25.24 26.43 14.15
N ILE A 653 -24.67 25.38 13.55
CA ILE A 653 -23.22 25.19 13.40
C ILE A 653 -22.82 25.46 11.94
N GLY A 654 -21.90 26.39 11.74
CA GLY A 654 -21.24 26.65 10.45
C GLY A 654 -19.92 25.90 10.37
N LEU A 655 -19.79 24.98 9.42
CA LEU A 655 -18.54 24.25 9.14
C LEU A 655 -17.88 24.84 7.91
N PHE A 656 -16.80 25.61 8.10
CA PHE A 656 -16.05 26.22 7.01
C PHE A 656 -14.91 25.29 6.59
N TYR A 657 -15.04 24.64 5.45
CA TYR A 657 -14.02 23.73 4.93
C TYR A 657 -12.89 24.51 4.26
N THR A 658 -11.66 24.23 4.69
CA THR A 658 -10.44 24.87 4.22
C THR A 658 -9.37 23.84 3.88
N GLU A 659 -8.52 24.15 2.89
CA GLU A 659 -7.31 23.36 2.61
C GLU A 659 -6.11 23.87 3.42
N LEU A 660 -6.20 25.09 3.99
CA LEU A 660 -5.20 25.65 4.91
C LEU A 660 -5.27 25.00 6.28
N VAL A 661 -4.11 24.56 6.77
CA VAL A 661 -3.94 23.99 8.11
C VAL A 661 -3.45 25.03 9.12
N GLN A 662 -2.83 26.11 8.64
CA GLN A 662 -2.42 27.28 9.42
C GLN A 662 -3.08 28.54 8.85
N GLY A 663 -3.51 29.44 9.74
CA GLY A 663 -4.25 30.64 9.36
C GLY A 663 -5.70 30.38 8.96
N ILE A 664 -6.42 31.47 8.63
CA ILE A 664 -7.81 31.42 8.16
C ILE A 664 -7.85 31.80 6.67
N PRO A 665 -8.64 31.10 5.83
CA PRO A 665 -8.63 31.34 4.38
C PRO A 665 -9.10 32.74 3.99
N PRO A 666 -8.53 33.36 2.93
CA PRO A 666 -8.93 34.68 2.43
C PRO A 666 -10.39 34.75 1.94
N VAL A 667 -11.01 33.60 1.68
CA VAL A 667 -12.43 33.47 1.36
C VAL A 667 -13.33 33.91 2.52
N PHE A 668 -12.88 33.78 3.77
CA PHE A 668 -13.72 34.09 4.93
C PHE A 668 -14.04 35.60 5.05
N PRO A 669 -13.08 36.54 5.03
CA PRO A 669 -13.41 37.98 4.94
C PRO A 669 -14.33 38.32 3.77
N HIS A 670 -14.11 37.72 2.60
CA HIS A 670 -14.94 37.98 1.42
C HIS A 670 -16.39 37.51 1.61
N LEU A 671 -16.61 36.38 2.30
CA LEU A 671 -17.93 35.94 2.70
C LEU A 671 -18.60 36.98 3.61
N ILE A 672 -17.90 37.46 4.65
CA ILE A 672 -18.43 38.46 5.60
C ILE A 672 -18.78 39.78 4.90
N GLU A 673 -17.96 40.25 3.98
CA GLU A 673 -18.21 41.47 3.18
C GLU A 673 -19.45 41.37 2.28
N LYS A 674 -19.78 40.16 1.79
CA LYS A 674 -20.94 39.92 0.92
C LYS A 674 -22.20 39.53 1.69
N ILE A 675 -22.04 38.82 2.80
CA ILE A 675 -23.09 38.29 3.65
C ILE A 675 -22.63 38.51 5.10
N PRO A 676 -23.03 39.61 5.76
CA PRO A 676 -22.64 39.91 7.14
C PRO A 676 -23.44 39.07 8.13
N SER A 677 -23.32 37.75 8.04
CA SER A 677 -23.96 36.80 8.94
C SER A 677 -23.05 35.59 9.18
N ILE A 678 -22.93 35.18 10.44
CA ILE A 678 -22.16 34.00 10.86
C ILE A 678 -23.00 33.11 11.78
N HIS A 679 -22.67 31.83 11.84
CA HIS A 679 -23.36 30.89 12.71
C HIS A 679 -23.01 31.09 14.19
N SER A 680 -23.87 30.66 15.11
CA SER A 680 -23.61 30.69 16.56
C SER A 680 -22.28 30.01 16.93
N VAL A 681 -22.01 28.86 16.32
CA VAL A 681 -20.73 28.15 16.43
C VAL A 681 -20.13 28.05 15.03
N LEU A 682 -18.87 28.51 14.88
CA LEU A 682 -18.14 28.46 13.63
C LEU A 682 -16.90 27.58 13.79
N ILE A 683 -16.77 26.54 12.96
CA ILE A 683 -15.62 25.64 12.98
C ILE A 683 -14.93 25.68 11.61
N PHE A 684 -13.69 26.16 11.56
CA PHE A 684 -12.82 26.02 10.39
C PHE A 684 -12.27 24.60 10.36
N VAL A 685 -12.78 23.76 9.47
CA VAL A 685 -12.39 22.35 9.34
C VAL A 685 -11.35 22.21 8.22
N SER A 686 -10.13 21.85 8.61
CA SER A 686 -9.03 21.54 7.70
C SER A 686 -8.85 20.03 7.58
N MET A 687 -9.04 19.48 6.38
CA MET A 687 -8.90 18.05 6.12
C MET A 687 -7.47 17.76 5.64
N LYS A 688 -6.68 17.05 6.46
CA LYS A 688 -5.25 16.82 6.23
C LYS A 688 -4.94 15.34 6.03
N HIS A 689 -4.41 14.99 4.87
CA HIS A 689 -3.88 13.65 4.61
C HIS A 689 -2.40 13.57 5.04
N LEU A 690 -2.07 12.58 5.88
CA LEU A 690 -0.71 12.30 6.35
C LEU A 690 -0.09 11.12 5.56
N PRO A 691 1.24 11.07 5.40
CA PRO A 691 1.94 9.96 4.73
C PRO A 691 2.10 8.74 5.67
N ILE A 692 0.98 8.29 6.23
CA ILE A 692 0.83 7.10 7.06
C ILE A 692 -0.48 6.38 6.68
N PRO A 693 -0.58 5.05 6.83
CA PRO A 693 -1.74 4.31 6.34
C PRO A 693 -3.04 4.66 7.05
N CYS A 694 -3.05 4.72 8.38
CA CYS A 694 -4.23 5.05 9.20
C CYS A 694 -3.83 5.92 10.40
N VAL A 695 -4.65 6.91 10.74
CA VAL A 695 -4.56 7.68 11.99
C VAL A 695 -5.47 7.02 13.04
N ASP A 696 -5.00 6.88 14.29
CA ASP A 696 -5.85 6.36 15.38
C ASP A 696 -6.85 7.44 15.82
N MET A 697 -8.09 7.06 16.14
CA MET A 697 -9.22 7.99 16.33
C MET A 697 -8.97 9.09 17.38
N SER A 698 -8.20 8.81 18.42
CA SER A 698 -7.83 9.76 19.48
C SER A 698 -6.86 10.86 19.01
N GLU A 699 -6.09 10.61 17.94
CA GLU A 699 -5.10 11.54 17.35
C GLU A 699 -5.64 12.22 16.08
N ARG A 700 -6.90 11.93 15.70
CA ARG A 700 -7.52 12.33 14.43
C ARG A 700 -7.98 13.78 14.41
N PHE A 701 -8.45 14.32 15.52
CA PHE A 701 -8.94 15.70 15.61
C PHE A 701 -8.00 16.52 16.50
N LEU A 702 -7.31 17.50 15.91
CA LEU A 702 -6.68 18.60 16.65
C LEU A 702 -7.65 19.77 16.71
N PHE A 703 -7.80 20.37 17.88
CA PHE A 703 -8.58 21.60 18.04
C PHE A 703 -7.70 22.74 18.54
N ARG A 704 -7.96 23.93 18.00
CA ARG A 704 -7.39 25.19 18.49
C ARG A 704 -8.47 26.25 18.46
N GLN A 705 -8.73 26.86 19.61
CA GLN A 705 -9.62 28.01 19.69
C GLN A 705 -9.00 29.20 18.93
N VAL A 706 -9.82 29.90 18.13
CA VAL A 706 -9.40 31.10 17.38
C VAL A 706 -9.63 32.34 18.24
N ASP A 707 -10.74 32.37 18.96
CA ASP A 707 -11.06 33.44 19.91
C ASP A 707 -11.69 32.90 21.19
N ARG A 708 -11.24 33.44 22.33
CA ARG A 708 -11.54 32.94 23.68
C ARG A 708 -12.74 33.63 24.33
N GLU A 709 -12.98 34.90 24.04
CA GLU A 709 -13.77 35.74 24.97
C GLU A 709 -15.27 35.84 24.60
N ASP A 710 -15.66 35.88 23.32
CA ASP A 710 -17.09 36.01 22.96
C ASP A 710 -17.60 35.10 21.81
N TYR A 711 -16.77 34.79 20.81
CA TYR A 711 -17.31 34.49 19.47
C TYR A 711 -17.48 33.01 19.07
N LYS A 712 -17.21 32.04 19.96
CA LYS A 712 -17.33 30.58 19.73
C LYS A 712 -16.77 30.11 18.35
N VAL A 713 -15.56 30.57 18.04
CA VAL A 713 -14.85 30.23 16.78
C VAL A 713 -13.71 29.26 17.06
N PHE A 714 -13.78 28.10 16.42
CA PHE A 714 -12.82 27.01 16.56
C PHE A 714 -12.13 26.73 15.22
N GLN A 715 -10.88 26.28 15.28
CA GLN A 715 -10.15 25.68 14.17
C GLN A 715 -9.96 24.19 14.51
N CYS A 716 -10.32 23.32 13.58
CA CYS A 716 -10.13 21.88 13.70
C CYS A 716 -9.29 21.37 12.53
N VAL A 717 -8.22 20.64 12.83
CA VAL A 717 -7.46 19.89 11.83
C VAL A 717 -7.81 18.41 11.97
N ALA A 718 -8.56 17.91 10.99
CA ALA A 718 -8.96 16.51 10.91
C ALA A 718 -7.93 15.73 10.07
N ARG A 719 -7.17 14.85 10.71
CA ARG A 719 -6.06 14.06 10.15
C ARG A 719 -6.54 12.71 9.65
N TYR A 720 -6.13 12.35 8.44
CA TYR A 720 -6.45 11.10 7.78
C TYR A 720 -5.19 10.44 7.24
N GLY A 721 -5.04 9.13 7.45
CA GLY A 721 -4.11 8.32 6.70
C GLY A 721 -4.59 8.05 5.27
N TYR A 722 -3.74 7.49 4.43
CA TYR A 722 -4.10 7.21 3.02
C TYR A 722 -5.06 6.01 2.84
N ARG A 723 -5.30 5.20 3.88
CA ARG A 723 -6.33 4.14 3.91
C ARG A 723 -7.57 4.49 4.73
N ASP A 724 -7.60 5.65 5.40
CA ASP A 724 -8.72 5.98 6.28
C ASP A 724 -9.97 6.29 5.45
N PRO A 725 -11.12 5.64 5.72
CA PRO A 725 -12.31 5.84 4.93
C PRO A 725 -12.87 7.25 5.11
N PHE A 726 -13.34 7.85 4.01
CA PHE A 726 -14.19 9.03 4.10
C PHE A 726 -15.51 8.64 4.80
N GLU A 727 -15.81 9.33 5.89
CA GLU A 727 -17.05 9.16 6.63
C GLU A 727 -18.19 9.95 5.98
N GLU A 728 -19.43 9.51 6.18
CA GLU A 728 -20.59 10.30 5.77
C GLU A 728 -20.61 11.61 6.57
N ALA A 729 -21.05 12.71 5.95
CA ALA A 729 -21.00 14.04 6.55
C ALA A 729 -21.65 14.10 7.94
N LYS A 730 -22.73 13.34 8.16
CA LYS A 730 -23.38 13.28 9.48
C LYS A 730 -22.50 12.61 10.53
N ASP A 731 -22.03 11.39 10.28
CA ASP A 731 -21.15 10.63 11.18
C ASP A 731 -19.87 11.40 11.53
N PHE A 732 -19.33 12.14 10.56
CA PHE A 732 -18.18 13.01 10.76
C PHE A 732 -18.49 14.15 11.74
N VAL A 733 -19.65 14.81 11.58
CA VAL A 733 -20.04 15.95 12.44
C VAL A 733 -20.41 15.51 13.84
N ASP A 734 -21.13 14.39 13.98
CA ASP A 734 -21.49 13.84 15.30
C ASP A 734 -20.21 13.59 16.14
N LYS A 735 -19.16 12.99 15.54
CA LYS A 735 -17.84 12.81 16.18
C LYS A 735 -17.08 14.12 16.38
N LEU A 736 -17.12 15.03 15.40
CA LEU A 736 -16.44 16.33 15.49
C LEU A 736 -16.96 17.12 16.71
N VAL A 737 -18.28 17.10 16.95
CA VAL A 737 -18.90 17.76 18.11
C VAL A 737 -18.56 17.04 19.41
N GLU A 738 -18.55 15.70 19.43
CA GLU A 738 -18.11 14.91 20.58
C GLU A 738 -16.66 15.26 21.00
N TYR A 739 -15.70 15.24 20.06
CA TYR A 739 -14.32 15.62 20.36
C TYR A 739 -14.14 17.11 20.68
N LEU A 740 -14.98 18.00 20.13
CA LEU A 740 -14.99 19.42 20.52
C LEU A 740 -15.46 19.60 21.97
N GLN A 741 -16.46 18.84 22.42
CA GLN A 741 -16.91 18.87 23.82
C GLN A 741 -15.80 18.40 24.78
N TYR A 742 -15.04 17.35 24.41
CA TYR A 742 -13.87 16.93 25.16
C TYR A 742 -12.78 18.03 25.20
N TYR A 743 -12.47 18.67 24.07
CA TYR A 743 -11.50 19.78 24.02
C TYR A 743 -11.90 20.95 24.92
N ILE A 744 -13.16 21.39 24.89
CA ILE A 744 -13.67 22.50 25.72
C ILE A 744 -13.57 22.14 27.22
N ARG A 745 -13.86 20.89 27.57
CA ARG A 745 -13.70 20.39 28.94
C ARG A 745 -12.25 20.50 29.41
N ASP A 746 -11.30 20.03 28.60
CA ASP A 746 -9.89 19.99 28.98
C ASP A 746 -9.27 21.39 29.02
N VAL A 747 -9.56 22.27 28.05
CA VAL A 747 -9.06 23.67 28.06
C VAL A 747 -9.54 24.43 29.30
N ASN A 748 -10.79 24.24 29.70
CA ASN A 748 -11.35 24.88 30.89
C ASN A 748 -10.93 24.21 32.22
N LEU A 749 -10.51 22.93 32.19
CA LEU A 749 -9.95 22.21 33.35
C LEU A 749 -8.49 22.57 33.64
N TYR A 750 -7.65 22.66 32.59
CA TYR A 750 -6.19 22.74 32.73
C TYR A 750 -5.61 24.13 32.51
N GLY A 751 -6.43 25.12 32.14
CA GLY A 751 -6.17 26.52 32.47
C GLY A 751 -4.86 27.12 31.96
N MET A 752 -4.38 26.79 30.75
CA MET A 752 -3.24 27.52 30.17
C MET A 752 -3.66 28.96 29.79
N GLY A 753 -3.42 29.87 30.73
CA GLY A 753 -3.22 31.28 30.47
C GLY A 753 -1.85 31.49 29.79
N CYS A 754 -1.82 32.26 28.70
CA CYS A 754 -0.58 32.61 28.04
C CYS A 754 0.11 33.75 28.79
N GLU A 755 1.03 33.41 29.68
CA GLU A 755 2.29 34.16 29.76
C GLU A 755 3.42 33.32 29.16
N PRO A 756 4.37 33.92 28.42
CA PRO A 756 5.46 33.19 27.80
C PRO A 756 6.43 32.71 28.89
N MET A 757 6.24 31.48 29.37
CA MET A 757 7.18 30.85 30.29
C MET A 757 8.54 30.72 29.61
N LEU A 758 9.50 31.52 30.07
CA LEU A 758 10.91 31.39 29.72
C LEU A 758 11.42 30.04 30.20
N ILE A 759 11.29 29.00 29.36
CA ILE A 759 11.95 27.71 29.59
C ILE A 759 13.45 27.97 29.50
N GLN A 760 14.08 28.06 30.67
CA GLN A 760 15.50 28.23 30.84
C GLN A 760 16.23 27.01 30.25
N SER A 761 16.73 27.17 29.03
CA SER A 761 17.49 26.16 28.30
C SER A 761 18.71 25.72 29.12
N SER A 762 18.62 24.55 29.74
CA SER A 762 19.68 24.00 30.57
C SER A 762 20.06 22.59 30.10
N SER A 763 21.31 22.47 29.64
CA SER A 763 22.03 21.22 29.41
C SER A 763 21.50 20.25 28.34
N TYR A 764 21.79 20.55 27.07
CA TYR A 764 22.53 19.58 26.25
C TYR A 764 23.86 20.19 25.83
N ARG A 765 24.94 19.75 26.49
CA ARG A 765 26.32 20.17 26.21
C ARG A 765 26.83 19.45 24.96
N SER A 766 26.69 20.07 23.79
CA SER A 766 27.41 19.64 22.59
C SER A 766 28.76 20.34 22.53
N SER A 767 29.83 19.60 22.83
CA SER A 767 31.21 20.08 22.69
C SER A 767 31.64 20.10 21.21
N HIS A 768 32.54 21.04 20.87
CA HIS A 768 33.22 21.21 19.57
C HIS A 768 32.39 21.70 18.36
N ALA A 769 32.50 23.00 18.10
CA ALA A 769 33.19 23.50 16.91
C ALA A 769 33.65 24.96 17.15
N GLU A 770 34.87 25.29 16.73
CA GLU A 770 35.44 26.63 16.92
C GLU A 770 35.08 27.59 15.78
N SER A 771 34.91 28.86 16.15
CA SER A 771 35.17 30.08 15.36
C SER A 771 35.42 29.94 13.85
N PHE A 772 34.54 30.51 13.02
CA PHE A 772 34.88 31.56 12.05
C PHE A 772 33.61 32.32 11.63
N GLY A 773 33.66 33.66 11.49
CA GLY A 773 32.48 34.49 11.26
C GLY A 773 32.37 35.09 9.85
N SER A 774 31.16 35.55 9.47
CA SER A 774 30.86 36.81 8.75
C SER A 774 29.57 36.79 7.90
N LEU A 775 28.89 37.95 7.90
CA LEU A 775 27.85 38.50 7.00
C LEU A 775 26.47 37.81 6.76
N ASP A 776 25.47 38.41 7.40
CA ASP A 776 24.14 38.81 6.90
C ASP A 776 23.55 38.20 5.61
N LYS A 777 22.42 37.49 5.77
CA LYS A 777 21.27 37.50 4.85
C LYS A 777 19.95 37.45 5.63
N PRO A 778 18.86 38.11 5.17
CA PRO A 778 17.62 38.21 5.92
C PRO A 778 16.89 36.86 5.96
N SER A 779 16.76 36.29 7.17
CA SER A 779 15.98 35.08 7.40
C SER A 779 14.48 35.36 7.30
N VAL A 780 13.75 34.45 6.64
CA VAL A 780 12.28 34.46 6.60
C VAL A 780 11.77 34.31 8.03
N LYS A 781 10.95 35.25 8.50
CA LYS A 781 10.39 35.26 9.86
C LYS A 781 9.70 33.92 10.15
N ALA A 782 10.23 33.17 11.12
CA ALA A 782 9.54 32.02 11.69
C ALA A 782 8.30 32.53 12.44
N VAL A 783 7.11 32.26 11.90
CA VAL A 783 5.84 32.67 12.51
C VAL A 783 5.46 31.64 13.57
N TYR A 784 5.50 32.08 14.82
CA TYR A 784 4.95 31.51 16.06
C TYR A 784 4.39 30.08 16.00
N ALA A 785 5.13 29.14 16.59
CA ALA A 785 4.58 27.86 17.05
C ALA A 785 3.96 28.05 18.44
N GLU A 786 2.63 28.01 18.51
CA GLU A 786 1.85 27.77 19.73
C GLU A 786 1.13 26.44 19.54
N GLU A 787 1.16 25.59 20.57
CA GLU A 787 0.77 24.18 20.49
C GLU A 787 -0.72 23.97 20.20
N MET A 788 -1.04 23.15 19.18
CA MET A 788 -2.36 22.50 19.10
C MET A 788 -2.40 21.28 20.02
N LEU A 789 -3.47 21.15 20.81
CA LEU A 789 -3.68 20.04 21.75
C LEU A 789 -4.42 18.88 21.08
N THR A 790 -3.96 17.64 21.29
CA THR A 790 -4.78 16.45 21.07
C THR A 790 -5.59 16.11 22.35
N PRO A 791 -6.81 15.57 22.22
CA PRO A 791 -7.51 14.95 23.36
C PRO A 791 -6.82 13.68 23.92
N ALA A 792 -5.71 13.24 23.32
CA ALA A 792 -4.99 12.01 23.68
C ALA A 792 -3.79 12.25 24.60
N GLU A 793 -3.18 13.43 24.56
CA GLU A 793 -2.02 13.77 25.39
C GLU A 793 -2.36 13.72 26.88
N SER A 794 -3.56 14.18 27.29
CA SER A 794 -4.09 14.07 28.66
C SER A 794 -4.28 12.61 29.14
N PHE A 795 -4.56 11.67 28.22
CA PHE A 795 -4.71 10.25 28.55
C PHE A 795 -3.36 9.58 28.89
N SER A 796 -2.26 10.10 28.31
CA SER A 796 -0.93 9.50 28.43
C SER A 796 -0.22 9.82 29.74
N GLU A 797 -0.46 10.99 30.33
CA GLU A 797 0.04 11.34 31.67
C GLU A 797 -0.65 10.51 32.76
N HIS A 798 -1.98 10.34 32.67
CA HIS A 798 -2.74 9.55 33.63
C HIS A 798 -2.37 8.06 33.67
N THR A 799 -1.74 7.52 32.61
CA THR A 799 -1.36 6.09 32.54
C THR A 799 0.12 5.83 32.86
N ARG A 800 0.95 6.87 33.07
CA ARG A 800 2.40 6.72 33.34
C ARG A 800 2.84 6.92 34.79
N GLN A 801 2.00 7.45 35.67
CA GLN A 801 2.31 7.59 37.10
C GLN A 801 1.69 6.47 37.96
N ALA A 802 2.14 5.23 37.73
CA ALA A 802 1.82 4.08 38.58
C ALA A 802 3.04 3.18 38.89
N SER A 803 4.26 3.75 38.92
CA SER A 803 5.41 3.11 39.60
C SER A 803 6.54 4.11 39.93
N GLY A 804 6.77 4.33 41.22
CA GLY A 804 8.08 4.62 41.82
C GLY A 804 8.92 5.82 41.33
N LYS A 805 8.68 7.01 41.90
CA LYS A 805 9.60 7.68 42.86
C LYS A 805 9.10 9.08 43.25
N ASN A 806 8.70 9.24 44.51
CA ASN A 806 8.42 10.55 45.11
C ASN A 806 9.73 11.31 45.37
N LYS A 807 9.82 12.58 44.95
CA LYS A 807 10.49 13.72 45.65
C LYS A 807 10.67 15.00 44.78
N LEU A 808 9.68 15.39 43.97
CA LEU A 808 9.59 16.79 43.47
C LEU A 808 8.16 17.20 43.07
N PHE A 809 7.13 16.68 43.75
CA PHE A 809 5.73 16.95 43.39
C PHE A 809 4.81 17.10 44.61
N THR A 810 5.15 18.05 45.48
CA THR A 810 4.35 18.45 46.66
C THR A 810 4.10 19.95 46.69
N GLN A 811 3.98 20.59 45.52
CA GLN A 811 3.63 22.01 45.42
C GLN A 811 2.71 22.38 44.22
N PHE A 812 2.11 21.38 43.56
CA PHE A 812 0.94 21.56 42.69
C PHE A 812 -0.16 20.59 43.13
N GLN A 813 -0.64 20.81 44.36
CA GLN A 813 -1.85 20.17 44.85
C GLN A 813 -3.03 20.98 44.28
N GLY A 814 -3.76 20.38 43.34
CA GLY A 814 -4.72 21.10 42.51
C GLY A 814 -5.77 21.89 43.31
N GLU A 815 -6.05 23.11 42.85
CA GLU A 815 -7.28 23.80 43.24
C GLU A 815 -8.47 22.90 42.91
N LYS A 816 -9.33 22.66 43.90
CA LYS A 816 -10.60 21.97 43.65
C LYS A 816 -11.44 22.87 42.74
N MET A 817 -11.63 22.46 41.48
CA MET A 817 -12.44 23.20 40.52
C MET A 817 -13.81 23.52 41.15
N ASN A 818 -14.19 24.80 41.11
CA ASN A 818 -15.44 25.24 41.69
C ASN A 818 -16.62 24.57 40.99
N MET A 819 -17.66 24.20 41.75
CA MET A 819 -18.89 23.61 41.20
C MET A 819 -19.53 24.52 40.14
N VAL A 820 -19.35 25.84 40.29
CA VAL A 820 -19.76 26.88 39.34
C VAL A 820 -19.08 26.73 37.98
N ASP A 821 -17.78 26.44 37.94
CA ASP A 821 -17.04 26.35 36.68
C ASP A 821 -17.29 25.02 35.98
N MET A 822 -17.49 23.93 36.75
CA MET A 822 -18.02 22.68 36.20
C MET A 822 -19.41 22.88 35.56
N MET A 823 -20.30 23.64 36.20
CA MET A 823 -21.61 23.99 35.64
C MET A 823 -21.50 24.85 34.38
N LYS A 824 -20.59 25.83 34.32
CA LYS A 824 -20.33 26.63 33.10
C LYS A 824 -19.87 25.75 31.93
N ILE A 825 -18.90 24.85 32.16
CA ILE A 825 -18.41 23.91 31.13
C ILE A 825 -19.56 23.05 30.60
N GLN A 826 -20.37 22.49 31.51
CA GLN A 826 -21.49 21.63 31.15
C GLN A 826 -22.59 22.41 30.40
N GLN A 827 -22.87 23.65 30.79
CA GLN A 827 -23.78 24.57 30.09
C GLN A 827 -23.27 24.95 28.70
N GLU A 828 -21.96 25.15 28.53
CA GLU A 828 -21.35 25.45 27.23
C GLU A 828 -21.41 24.24 26.28
N GLN A 829 -21.06 23.03 26.77
CA GLN A 829 -21.19 21.79 26.02
C GLN A 829 -22.65 21.53 25.57
N GLN A 830 -23.61 21.76 26.48
CA GLN A 830 -25.04 21.61 26.19
C GLN A 830 -25.53 22.65 25.18
N SER A 831 -25.06 23.90 25.27
CA SER A 831 -25.32 24.96 24.27
C SER A 831 -24.83 24.56 22.87
N ILE A 832 -23.65 23.94 22.75
CA ILE A 832 -23.15 23.47 21.44
C ILE A 832 -24.02 22.33 20.88
N LEU A 833 -24.50 21.44 21.75
CA LEU A 833 -25.40 20.34 21.38
C LEU A 833 -26.77 20.87 20.92
N GLU A 834 -27.27 21.93 21.56
CA GLU A 834 -28.47 22.65 21.12
C GLU A 834 -28.29 23.33 19.75
N GLU A 835 -27.15 23.99 19.50
CA GLU A 835 -26.86 24.58 18.18
C GLU A 835 -26.72 23.49 17.10
N MET A 836 -26.13 22.32 17.43
CA MET A 836 -26.09 21.17 16.52
C MET A 836 -27.50 20.71 16.11
N ASN A 837 -28.42 20.64 17.08
CA ASN A 837 -29.82 20.26 16.84
C ASN A 837 -30.60 21.31 16.02
N LYS A 838 -30.20 22.58 16.04
CA LYS A 838 -30.80 23.65 15.20
C LYS A 838 -30.38 23.55 13.73
N GLY A 839 -29.27 22.88 13.43
CA GLY A 839 -28.85 22.51 12.08
C GLY A 839 -27.38 22.81 11.79
N VAL A 840 -26.85 22.14 10.76
CA VAL A 840 -25.46 22.24 10.32
C VAL A 840 -25.40 22.73 8.88
N VAL A 841 -24.60 23.76 8.63
CA VAL A 841 -24.37 24.35 7.30
C VAL A 841 -22.90 24.19 6.92
N TYR A 842 -22.66 23.65 5.73
CA TYR A 842 -21.35 23.32 5.18
C TYR A 842 -20.95 24.42 4.19
N ILE A 843 -19.92 25.19 4.54
CA ILE A 843 -19.43 26.32 3.75
C ILE A 843 -18.15 25.90 3.04
N PHE A 844 -18.14 25.99 1.70
CA PHE A 844 -16.98 25.66 0.87
C PHE A 844 -16.51 26.88 0.07
N GLY A 845 -15.20 27.16 0.14
CA GLY A 845 -14.54 28.05 -0.81
C GLY A 845 -14.34 27.38 -2.16
N GLU A 846 -15.09 27.81 -3.18
CA GLU A 846 -14.89 27.36 -4.56
C GLU A 846 -13.97 28.32 -5.30
N SER A 847 -12.67 28.11 -5.17
CA SER A 847 -11.64 28.93 -5.79
C SER A 847 -11.46 28.62 -7.28
N GLU A 848 -11.80 29.53 -8.19
CA GLU A 848 -11.34 29.52 -9.58
C GLU A 848 -9.88 29.99 -9.65
N VAL A 849 -9.10 29.43 -10.58
CA VAL A 849 -7.65 29.65 -10.65
C VAL A 849 -7.30 30.09 -12.06
N VAL A 850 -6.72 31.29 -12.18
CA VAL A 850 -6.39 31.97 -13.44
C VAL A 850 -4.90 32.32 -13.44
N ALA A 851 -4.23 32.20 -14.58
CA ALA A 851 -2.84 32.64 -14.71
C ALA A 851 -2.74 34.18 -14.76
N ARG A 852 -1.81 34.76 -14.00
CA ARG A 852 -1.54 36.22 -13.99
C ARG A 852 -1.34 36.80 -15.40
N PRO A 853 -1.71 38.07 -15.65
CA PRO A 853 -1.65 38.68 -16.99
C PRO A 853 -0.24 38.70 -17.60
N HIS A 854 0.82 38.79 -16.79
CA HIS A 854 2.23 38.74 -17.24
C HIS A 854 2.86 37.33 -17.25
N SER A 855 2.10 36.27 -16.95
CA SER A 855 2.61 34.90 -17.02
C SER A 855 2.93 34.47 -18.47
N SER A 856 3.94 33.61 -18.63
CA SER A 856 4.33 33.06 -19.93
C SER A 856 3.19 32.30 -20.61
N LEU A 857 3.19 32.26 -21.95
CA LEU A 857 2.14 31.60 -22.75
C LEU A 857 1.91 30.15 -22.30
N LEU A 858 2.97 29.39 -22.02
CA LEU A 858 2.89 28.02 -21.53
C LEU A 858 2.16 27.91 -20.18
N LYS A 859 2.40 28.83 -19.23
CA LYS A 859 1.64 28.87 -17.96
C LYS A 859 0.17 29.20 -18.19
N LYS A 860 -0.13 30.15 -19.07
CA LYS A 860 -1.52 30.51 -19.43
C LYS A 860 -2.27 29.33 -20.06
N VAL A 861 -1.63 28.57 -20.95
CA VAL A 861 -2.21 27.35 -21.54
C VAL A 861 -2.47 26.29 -20.47
N ILE A 862 -1.49 26.02 -19.60
CA ILE A 862 -1.61 25.01 -18.53
C ILE A 862 -2.74 25.34 -17.56
N VAL A 863 -2.80 26.57 -17.04
CA VAL A 863 -3.77 26.95 -16.00
C VAL A 863 -5.16 27.17 -16.60
N ASN A 864 -5.27 28.05 -17.61
CA ASN A 864 -6.58 28.51 -18.09
C ASN A 864 -7.29 27.48 -18.98
N TYR A 865 -6.56 26.61 -19.67
CA TYR A 865 -7.14 25.60 -20.56
C TYR A 865 -7.01 24.18 -19.99
N VAL A 866 -5.79 23.67 -19.79
CA VAL A 866 -5.60 22.25 -19.42
C VAL A 866 -6.17 21.95 -18.03
N TYR A 867 -5.81 22.73 -17.01
CA TYR A 867 -6.35 22.56 -15.67
C TYR A 867 -7.85 22.87 -15.58
N SER A 868 -8.33 23.93 -16.25
CA SER A 868 -9.78 24.24 -16.31
C SER A 868 -10.58 23.10 -16.94
N PHE A 869 -10.09 22.50 -18.04
CA PHE A 869 -10.69 21.33 -18.67
C PHE A 869 -10.68 20.10 -17.74
N LEU A 870 -9.53 19.78 -17.14
CA LEU A 870 -9.43 18.66 -16.20
C LEU A 870 -10.40 18.84 -15.02
N ARG A 871 -10.45 20.04 -14.43
CA ARG A 871 -11.36 20.35 -13.32
C ARG A 871 -12.83 20.26 -13.73
N LYS A 872 -13.23 20.83 -14.87
CA LYS A 872 -14.62 20.79 -15.36
C LYS A 872 -15.11 19.35 -15.63
N ASN A 873 -14.21 18.47 -16.05
CA ASN A 873 -14.49 17.05 -16.24
C ASN A 873 -14.29 16.19 -14.97
N SER A 874 -13.81 16.78 -13.86
CA SER A 874 -13.60 16.10 -12.59
C SER A 874 -14.78 16.29 -11.63
N ARG A 875 -14.80 15.50 -10.54
CA ARG A 875 -15.92 15.49 -9.60
C ARG A 875 -15.74 16.54 -8.50
N ASN A 876 -16.74 17.41 -8.33
CA ASN A 876 -16.78 18.40 -7.24
C ASN A 876 -16.80 17.71 -5.86
N GLY A 877 -16.00 18.22 -4.91
CA GLY A 877 -15.73 17.55 -3.61
C GLY A 877 -16.96 17.31 -2.72
N GLU A 878 -18.01 18.12 -2.83
CA GLU A 878 -19.27 17.96 -2.11
C GLU A 878 -19.97 16.63 -2.43
N LYS A 879 -19.85 16.17 -3.69
CA LYS A 879 -20.40 14.88 -4.13
C LYS A 879 -19.63 13.68 -3.56
N THR A 880 -18.50 13.92 -2.88
CA THR A 880 -17.68 12.90 -2.21
C THR A 880 -18.10 12.72 -0.75
N MET A 881 -18.47 13.79 -0.03
CA MET A 881 -18.95 13.73 1.36
C MET A 881 -20.47 13.46 1.49
N ALA A 882 -21.18 13.32 0.38
CA ALA A 882 -22.64 13.07 0.31
C ALA A 882 -23.53 14.13 1.00
N ILE A 883 -23.05 15.38 1.12
CA ILE A 883 -23.76 16.44 1.84
C ILE A 883 -25.08 16.83 1.14
N PRO A 884 -26.21 16.97 1.87
CA PRO A 884 -27.47 17.45 1.29
C PRO A 884 -27.35 18.86 0.70
N ARG A 885 -27.74 19.04 -0.57
CA ARG A 885 -27.61 20.34 -1.29
C ARG A 885 -28.27 21.54 -0.60
N ARG A 886 -29.26 21.32 0.28
CA ARG A 886 -29.94 22.39 1.05
C ARG A 886 -29.10 22.94 2.21
N GLN A 887 -28.03 22.25 2.60
CA GLN A 887 -27.14 22.60 3.72
C GLN A 887 -25.78 23.12 3.24
N VAL A 888 -25.60 23.34 1.93
CA VAL A 888 -24.31 23.72 1.34
C VAL A 888 -24.33 25.18 0.89
N LEU A 889 -23.37 25.97 1.38
CA LEU A 889 -23.09 27.31 0.90
C LEU A 889 -21.75 27.32 0.15
N LYS A 890 -21.77 27.82 -1.10
CA LYS A 890 -20.58 28.00 -1.92
C LYS A 890 -20.16 29.46 -1.96
N VAL A 891 -18.88 29.71 -1.71
CA VAL A 891 -18.29 31.04 -1.83
C VAL A 891 -17.26 30.99 -2.96
N GLY A 892 -17.60 31.59 -4.10
CA GLY A 892 -16.69 31.71 -5.23
C GLY A 892 -15.60 32.74 -4.95
N ILE A 893 -14.35 32.42 -5.29
CA ILE A 893 -13.23 33.38 -5.31
C ILE A 893 -12.35 33.10 -6.52
N SER A 894 -11.73 34.13 -7.11
CA SER A 894 -10.74 33.97 -8.19
C SER A 894 -9.33 34.22 -7.65
N TYR A 895 -8.42 33.26 -7.85
CA TYR A 895 -7.00 33.38 -7.53
C TYR A 895 -6.15 33.57 -8.79
N GLU A 896 -5.22 34.51 -8.73
CA GLU A 896 -4.27 34.79 -9.82
C GLU A 896 -2.86 34.25 -9.51
N ILE A 897 -2.45 33.19 -10.21
CA ILE A 897 -1.20 32.43 -9.97
C ILE A 897 -0.13 32.52 -11.07
#